data_AF-A0AB74HPI5-F1
#
_entry.id   AF-A0AB74HPI5-F1
#
_cell.length_a   1.000
_cell.length_b   1.000
_cell.length_c   1.000
_cell.angle_alpha   90.00
_cell.angle_beta   90.00
_cell.angle_gamma   90.00
#
_symmetry.space_group_name_H-M   'P 1'
#
loop_
_entity.id
_entity.type
_entity.pdbx_description
1 polymer ?
#
loop_
_entity_poly.entity_id
_entity_poly.type
_entity_poly.pdbx_seq_one_letter_code
_entity_poly.pdbx_strand_id
1 'polypeptide(L)'
;MSWKRKVKRGVYLGMQRGKRIGRRLMKGTKTQVQTRQFVEVVPSWHARTSANYEVDGAALVSTMAEKQFLSYGERASSFRTVPGANSFQLNPSIREFDASLNVEKSGDIEVTLLVMIYSDEERKRVVRVGDGVRTTVSLVDGETKTRFVIQTQGKGRVLIQSLLIDGQSLWNVEGMSSAVADADFDAMIPLDVDSLELISPLSRIVEIDGGLIRVSGQGNQYEHYGVLETALPHVDTERGIDFSLADMDDYVYRFYLKGEAEELAKATLFVATYAHGERDQLIEVPLGFSNVLSLTPSHDSVRYFIRFHGNGTLSDLKIGVIRENSVRRTETFDLDPTFWTIPTPESIKLKQDPSGLRLVLDVEPDVRRYVSYMETNNRFTVLPKEKPYTVRPNHRYRVTVDGELDANTGVVLYIISYSLTERLSMQQVQLGSEKIFEFGKDVRYLRFALRVDGTGETLVTNIRVTEEIITDRTQVPEWIDPREARLFEAKPRELHEMKVAAIFDEFTTASYRPECELITFSPDDWPAVLADRQPDFLMVESAWKGNDKTWEKKIVKYGTNTWEELDALLDWCRVNNVPTVFWNKEDPIHYDRFIETAKRFDFVYTTDANILDNYKEDCGHDRVGALPFAAQPKEHNPIRLPGTREPYASFAGSYYANRHESRRIDMDRLFAAADKYGLVIYDRNYEMNQRGETDQLQFPEQFRKSIRGSLKYNQIAKAYKGFKVMLNVNSVNDSPTMFSRRVFEGLACATPVVSTRSVGVKQMLGDYVFLDEGDEMLEETFRKLLTDDSFYEDVAMGGMRHVLKYHTYTQRLAQVVGNIGLPYRVDHPEVALVAFVRSADEMDRAVETFRAQDYEHKHLVVFLDKFEGHLDLYEAYNTEDISTFMLSYLTQYNALSEILEGFDWMAFIRPSDYYGPAYVSDYMLATRYADSNILTKEDYFVWKDGLEKIDSDGTYRYVFDATPSRSIMKPDVLRFYSVLEALDVLKQDETLKELAQSGERIFSTDPYQYVKAGSDMPKAVAQEVQL
;
A
#
# COMPACT_ATOMS: atom_id res chain seq x y z
N MET A 1 50.36 -45.93 29.37
CA MET A 1 50.71 -44.65 28.71
C MET A 1 52.17 -44.33 29.00
N SER A 2 53.05 -44.42 27.99
CA SER A 2 54.51 -44.38 28.19
C SER A 2 55.03 -42.99 28.54
N TRP A 3 56.13 -42.94 29.32
CA TRP A 3 56.85 -41.74 29.76
C TRP A 3 57.16 -40.75 28.61
N LYS A 4 57.33 -41.26 27.37
CA LYS A 4 57.49 -40.46 26.14
C LYS A 4 56.30 -39.50 25.86
N ARG A 5 55.05 -39.88 26.17
CA ARG A 5 53.87 -39.00 26.00
C ARG A 5 53.82 -37.88 27.04
N LYS A 6 54.26 -38.11 28.29
CA LYS A 6 54.30 -37.06 29.33
C LYS A 6 55.39 -36.02 29.05
N VAL A 7 56.57 -36.44 28.59
CA VAL A 7 57.65 -35.54 28.21
C VAL A 7 57.28 -34.70 26.97
N LYS A 8 56.68 -35.32 25.94
CA LYS A 8 56.18 -34.59 24.76
C LYS A 8 55.07 -33.58 25.10
N ARG A 9 54.14 -33.92 26.00
CA ARG A 9 53.09 -33.00 26.48
C ARG A 9 53.67 -31.82 27.29
N GLY A 10 54.72 -32.06 28.07
CA GLY A 10 55.46 -31.02 28.79
C GLY A 10 56.22 -30.06 27.86
N VAL A 11 56.89 -30.59 26.83
CA VAL A 11 57.55 -29.81 25.77
C VAL A 11 56.53 -29.00 24.96
N TYR A 12 55.38 -29.59 24.64
CA TYR A 12 54.29 -28.90 23.94
C TYR A 12 53.69 -27.75 24.77
N LEU A 13 53.41 -27.97 26.06
CA LEU A 13 52.93 -26.92 26.96
C LEU A 13 53.98 -25.83 27.19
N GLY A 14 55.27 -26.19 27.18
CA GLY A 14 56.40 -25.26 27.21
C GLY A 14 56.50 -24.43 25.93
N MET A 15 56.30 -25.03 24.76
CA MET A 15 56.33 -24.36 23.45
C MET A 15 55.11 -23.43 23.27
N GLN A 16 53.94 -23.84 23.78
CA GLN A 16 52.74 -22.99 23.85
C GLN A 16 52.93 -21.81 24.81
N ARG A 17 53.60 -21.99 25.97
CA ARG A 17 54.01 -20.88 26.86
C ARG A 17 55.05 -19.97 26.21
N GLY A 18 56.03 -20.52 25.48
CA GLY A 18 57.05 -19.76 24.75
C GLY A 18 56.48 -18.90 23.63
N LYS A 19 55.55 -19.46 22.82
CA LYS A 19 54.78 -18.70 21.81
C LYS A 19 53.93 -17.60 22.45
N ARG A 20 53.33 -17.86 23.62
CA ARG A 20 52.56 -16.86 24.39
C ARG A 20 53.41 -15.71 24.94
N ILE A 21 54.66 -15.99 25.29
CA ILE A 21 55.64 -14.99 25.75
C ILE A 21 56.22 -14.21 24.57
N GLY A 22 56.52 -14.87 23.44
CA GLY A 22 56.95 -14.22 22.19
C GLY A 22 55.92 -13.22 21.64
N ARG A 23 54.63 -13.60 21.61
CA ARG A 23 53.52 -12.69 21.25
C ARG A 23 53.35 -11.52 22.23
N ARG A 24 53.73 -11.68 23.50
CA ARG A 24 53.72 -10.61 24.51
C ARG A 24 54.91 -9.66 24.41
N LEU A 25 56.10 -10.17 24.03
CA LEU A 25 57.33 -9.38 23.92
C LEU A 25 57.37 -8.51 22.66
N MET A 26 56.73 -8.94 21.56
CA MET A 26 56.58 -8.16 20.32
C MET A 26 55.52 -7.04 20.41
N LYS A 27 54.75 -6.97 21.51
CA LYS A 27 53.77 -5.92 21.82
C LYS A 27 54.11 -5.22 23.14
N GLY A 28 55.37 -4.86 23.32
CA GLY A 28 55.83 -4.09 24.48
C GLY A 28 55.23 -2.69 24.56
N THR A 29 53.94 -2.58 24.90
CA THR A 29 53.40 -1.57 25.83
C THR A 29 51.96 -1.90 26.21
N LYS A 30 51.69 -1.81 27.53
CA LYS A 30 50.41 -1.90 28.23
C LYS A 30 49.83 -3.31 28.44
N THR A 31 50.44 -4.04 29.37
CA THR A 31 49.66 -4.96 30.22
C THR A 31 49.08 -4.13 31.36
N GLN A 32 47.79 -3.82 31.34
CA GLN A 32 47.11 -3.23 32.48
C GLN A 32 46.22 -4.28 33.17
N VAL A 33 46.39 -4.34 34.48
CA VAL A 33 45.64 -5.09 35.48
C VAL A 33 44.13 -4.90 35.27
N GLN A 34 43.33 -5.96 35.51
CA GLN A 34 41.87 -5.90 35.56
C GLN A 34 41.39 -4.98 36.69
N THR A 35 41.36 -3.68 36.42
CA THR A 35 40.46 -2.72 37.07
C THR A 35 39.17 -2.64 36.26
N ARG A 36 38.02 -2.39 36.91
CA ARG A 36 36.73 -2.06 36.28
C ARG A 36 36.89 -0.82 35.37
N GLN A 37 37.42 -1.01 34.17
CA GLN A 37 37.65 0.05 33.21
C GLN A 37 36.39 0.27 32.39
N PHE A 38 36.03 1.54 32.23
CA PHE A 38 35.00 1.98 31.32
C PHE A 38 35.38 1.59 29.88
N VAL A 39 34.40 1.11 29.12
CA VAL A 39 34.52 0.70 27.72
C VAL A 39 33.89 1.79 26.85
N GLU A 40 34.57 2.18 25.79
CA GLU A 40 34.04 3.10 24.79
C GLU A 40 32.88 2.42 24.04
N VAL A 41 31.72 3.09 24.01
CA VAL A 41 30.49 2.59 23.37
C VAL A 41 30.36 3.21 21.97
N VAL A 42 30.49 4.54 21.90
CA VAL A 42 30.64 5.32 20.66
C VAL A 42 31.83 6.27 20.82
N PRO A 43 32.39 6.85 19.75
CA PRO A 43 33.58 7.69 19.84
C PRO A 43 33.48 8.75 20.95
N SER A 44 34.48 8.79 21.83
CA SER A 44 34.57 9.69 23.00
C SER A 44 33.58 9.41 24.15
N TRP A 45 32.60 8.52 24.01
CA TRP A 45 31.62 8.21 25.05
C TRP A 45 31.81 6.82 25.64
N HIS A 46 31.88 6.75 26.97
CA HIS A 46 32.28 5.53 27.68
C HIS A 46 31.24 5.12 28.74
N ALA A 47 31.00 3.81 28.86
CA ALA A 47 30.12 3.21 29.87
C ALA A 47 30.90 2.23 30.77
N ARG A 48 30.36 1.93 31.96
CA ARG A 48 30.98 0.97 32.91
C ARG A 48 31.09 -0.45 32.37
N THR A 49 30.19 -0.83 31.47
CA THR A 49 30.17 -2.11 30.77
C THR A 49 29.52 -1.91 29.41
N SER A 50 30.04 -2.57 28.37
CA SER A 50 29.46 -2.55 27.03
C SER A 50 28.20 -3.40 26.91
N ALA A 51 27.86 -4.21 27.91
CA ALA A 51 26.66 -5.06 27.90
C ALA A 51 25.34 -4.28 28.07
N ASN A 52 25.42 -3.00 28.45
CA ASN A 52 24.24 -2.20 28.79
C ASN A 52 23.73 -1.36 27.61
N TYR A 53 24.56 -1.22 26.57
CA TYR A 53 24.26 -0.44 25.39
C TYR A 53 24.68 -1.20 24.14
N GLU A 54 23.78 -1.24 23.16
CA GLU A 54 24.07 -1.67 21.80
C GLU A 54 24.10 -0.44 20.89
N VAL A 55 24.95 -0.46 19.86
CA VAL A 55 25.02 0.62 18.87
C VAL A 55 24.52 0.05 17.55
N ASP A 56 23.49 0.67 17.00
CA ASP A 56 22.90 0.32 15.71
C ASP A 56 22.95 1.56 14.79
N GLY A 57 23.97 1.63 13.94
CA GLY A 57 24.31 2.85 13.20
C GLY A 57 24.60 4.02 14.15
N ALA A 58 23.84 5.11 14.01
CA ALA A 58 23.91 6.28 14.89
C ALA A 58 23.06 6.15 16.17
N ALA A 59 22.28 5.07 16.30
CA ALA A 59 21.39 4.86 17.43
C ALA A 59 22.08 4.16 18.61
N LEU A 60 21.75 4.60 19.81
CA LEU A 60 22.11 4.00 21.09
C LEU A 60 20.91 3.20 21.62
N VAL A 61 21.03 1.87 21.71
CA VAL A 61 19.98 0.99 22.20
C VAL A 61 20.30 0.56 23.64
N SER A 62 19.43 0.91 24.59
CA SER A 62 19.51 0.44 25.97
C SER A 62 18.70 -0.85 26.11
N THR A 63 19.34 -1.91 26.58
CA THR A 63 18.71 -3.21 26.82
C THR A 63 18.31 -3.43 28.27
N MET A 64 18.63 -2.47 29.15
CA MET A 64 18.47 -2.56 30.61
C MET A 64 17.40 -1.60 31.10
N ALA A 65 16.52 -2.05 32.01
CA ALA A 65 15.52 -1.19 32.63
C ALA A 65 16.13 -0.21 33.67
N GLU A 66 17.28 -0.56 34.26
CA GLU A 66 17.95 0.24 35.28
C GLU A 66 18.68 1.46 34.70
N LYS A 67 18.93 2.48 35.54
CA LYS A 67 19.70 3.67 35.14
C LYS A 67 21.11 3.33 34.66
N GLN A 68 21.43 3.79 33.47
CA GLN A 68 22.73 3.66 32.85
C GLN A 68 23.35 5.04 32.57
N PHE A 69 24.68 5.07 32.40
CA PHE A 69 25.43 6.31 32.24
C PHE A 69 26.51 6.17 31.17
N LEU A 70 26.47 7.05 30.16
CA LEU A 70 27.56 7.30 29.21
C LEU A 70 28.27 8.60 29.58
N SER A 71 29.57 8.55 29.83
CA SER A 71 30.39 9.72 30.15
C SER A 71 31.23 10.15 28.96
N TYR A 72 31.26 11.44 28.66
CA TYR A 72 32.13 12.02 27.64
C TYR A 72 33.59 12.10 28.11
N GLY A 73 34.53 11.69 27.27
CA GLY A 73 35.99 11.86 27.43
C GLY A 73 36.69 11.07 28.54
N GLU A 74 35.95 10.38 29.43
CA GLU A 74 36.51 9.93 30.71
C GLU A 74 36.29 8.45 31.05
N ARG A 75 37.36 7.81 31.56
CA ARG A 75 37.42 6.38 31.96
C ARG A 75 37.44 6.16 33.47
N ALA A 76 37.12 7.18 34.27
CA ALA A 76 37.25 7.17 35.72
C ALA A 76 36.24 6.25 36.41
N SER A 77 36.65 5.54 37.46
CA SER A 77 35.81 4.58 38.19
C SER A 77 34.62 5.20 38.95
N SER A 78 34.62 6.52 39.18
CA SER A 78 33.66 7.25 40.02
C SER A 78 33.25 8.61 39.44
N PHE A 79 31.96 8.98 39.62
CA PHE A 79 31.44 10.32 39.32
C PHE A 79 31.75 11.37 40.40
N ARG A 80 32.36 10.97 41.53
CA ARG A 80 32.71 11.87 42.64
C ARG A 80 34.04 12.60 42.45
N THR A 81 34.98 11.98 41.75
CA THR A 81 36.33 12.51 41.53
C THR A 81 36.35 13.45 40.33
N VAL A 82 37.14 14.52 40.44
CA VAL A 82 37.32 15.55 39.40
C VAL A 82 37.72 14.92 38.06
N PRO A 83 37.21 15.42 36.94
CA PRO A 83 37.60 14.95 35.61
C PRO A 83 39.11 15.03 35.34
N GLY A 84 39.65 13.97 34.72
CA GLY A 84 41.05 13.90 34.27
C GLY A 84 41.35 14.76 33.03
N ALA A 85 42.62 14.83 32.62
CA ALA A 85 43.10 15.74 31.57
C ALA A 85 42.42 15.61 30.18
N ASN A 86 41.72 14.49 29.92
CA ASN A 86 41.02 14.23 28.65
C ASN A 86 39.54 14.64 28.67
N SER A 87 39.06 15.35 29.70
CA SER A 87 37.70 15.90 29.74
C SER A 87 37.56 17.13 28.85
N PHE A 88 36.32 17.44 28.44
CA PHE A 88 36.00 18.74 27.84
C PHE A 88 36.47 19.87 28.75
N GLN A 89 37.30 20.77 28.23
CA GLN A 89 37.84 21.89 28.99
C GLN A 89 37.11 23.16 28.56
N LEU A 90 36.21 23.62 29.43
CA LEU A 90 35.65 24.97 29.30
C LEU A 90 36.80 25.97 29.45
N ASN A 91 36.79 27.01 28.62
CA ASN A 91 37.73 28.11 28.76
C ASN A 91 37.56 28.73 30.18
N PRO A 92 38.65 28.90 30.97
CA PRO A 92 38.56 29.44 32.33
C PRO A 92 37.88 30.81 32.47
N SER A 93 37.77 31.57 31.37
CA SER A 93 37.05 32.86 31.34
C SER A 93 35.54 32.72 31.16
N ILE A 94 35.03 31.56 30.76
CA ILE A 94 33.60 31.31 30.56
C ILE A 94 32.95 31.11 31.94
N ARG A 95 32.03 32.00 32.29
CA ARG A 95 31.22 31.92 33.51
C ARG A 95 29.78 31.47 33.26
N GLU A 96 29.39 31.33 32.00
CA GLU A 96 28.06 30.89 31.59
C GLU A 96 28.14 30.28 30.20
N PHE A 97 27.44 29.16 29.99
CA PHE A 97 27.35 28.51 28.69
C PHE A 97 26.01 27.79 28.53
N ASP A 98 25.55 27.63 27.30
CA ASP A 98 24.31 26.90 27.02
C ASP A 98 24.56 25.41 26.78
N ALA A 99 23.62 24.57 27.22
CA ALA A 99 23.59 23.15 26.94
C ALA A 99 22.21 22.74 26.42
N SER A 100 22.17 21.96 25.33
CA SER A 100 20.94 21.39 24.78
C SER A 100 21.14 19.92 24.39
N LEU A 101 20.05 19.16 24.48
CA LEU A 101 19.97 17.76 24.08
C LEU A 101 18.65 17.56 23.34
N ASN A 102 18.71 17.13 22.07
CA ASN A 102 17.54 16.71 21.30
C ASN A 102 17.73 15.26 20.89
N VAL A 103 16.74 14.42 21.19
CA VAL A 103 16.80 13.00 20.86
C VAL A 103 15.48 12.48 20.29
N GLU A 104 15.58 11.46 19.48
CA GLU A 104 14.46 10.64 19.03
C GLU A 104 14.52 9.29 19.73
N LYS A 105 13.38 8.81 20.24
CA LYS A 105 13.31 7.65 21.14
C LYS A 105 12.24 6.70 20.64
N SER A 106 12.52 5.39 20.69
CA SER A 106 11.51 4.35 20.57
C SER A 106 11.61 3.33 21.70
N GLY A 107 10.47 2.91 22.23
CA GLY A 107 10.37 2.12 23.47
C GLY A 107 10.25 2.95 24.75
N ASP A 108 10.28 2.29 25.91
CA ASP A 108 10.17 2.91 27.23
C ASP A 108 11.56 3.32 27.72
N ILE A 109 12.15 4.35 27.09
CA ILE A 109 13.45 4.90 27.45
C ILE A 109 13.38 6.40 27.70
N GLU A 110 13.88 6.82 28.86
CA GLU A 110 14.14 8.22 29.19
C GLU A 110 15.63 8.55 28.99
N VAL A 111 15.89 9.76 28.52
CA VAL A 111 17.25 10.26 28.26
C VAL A 111 17.39 11.66 28.86
N THR A 112 18.49 11.91 29.55
CA THR A 112 18.79 13.21 30.14
C THR A 112 20.29 13.48 30.06
N LEU A 113 20.67 14.70 29.67
CA LEU A 113 22.05 15.15 29.79
C LEU A 113 22.28 15.70 31.20
N LEU A 114 23.27 15.15 31.88
CA LEU A 114 23.73 15.61 33.19
C LEU A 114 25.03 16.41 33.01
N VAL A 115 24.98 17.69 33.36
CA VAL A 115 26.15 18.56 33.45
C VAL A 115 26.61 18.58 34.90
N MET A 116 27.64 17.79 35.20
CA MET A 116 28.21 17.70 36.55
C MET A 116 29.28 18.78 36.73
N ILE A 117 29.21 19.56 37.80
CA ILE A 117 30.10 20.70 38.06
C ILE A 117 30.98 20.41 39.29
N TYR A 118 32.26 20.78 39.20
CA TYR A 118 33.30 20.43 40.18
C TYR A 118 34.10 21.66 40.63
N SER A 119 34.60 21.62 41.87
CA SER A 119 35.61 22.54 42.41
C SER A 119 36.78 21.74 42.99
N ASP A 120 38.00 22.06 42.57
CA ASP A 120 39.35 21.55 42.93
C ASP A 120 39.56 20.07 43.31
N GLU A 121 38.66 19.40 44.04
CA GLU A 121 38.73 17.95 44.34
C GLU A 121 37.37 17.21 44.42
N GLU A 122 36.21 17.88 44.34
CA GLU A 122 34.89 17.22 44.53
C GLU A 122 33.77 17.77 43.62
N ARG A 123 32.82 16.90 43.26
CA ARG A 123 31.58 17.27 42.56
C ARG A 123 30.66 18.10 43.48
N LYS A 124 30.31 19.31 43.07
CA LYS A 124 29.43 20.21 43.85
C LYS A 124 27.96 20.04 43.50
N ARG A 125 27.61 20.03 42.21
CA ARG A 125 26.21 19.93 41.76
C ARG A 125 26.10 19.31 40.37
N VAL A 126 24.85 19.01 39.98
CA VAL A 126 24.48 18.46 38.68
C VAL A 126 23.32 19.26 38.13
N VAL A 127 23.48 19.82 36.94
CA VAL A 127 22.39 20.43 36.17
C VAL A 127 21.84 19.36 35.21
N ARG A 128 20.50 19.29 35.10
CA ARG A 128 19.82 18.35 34.20
C ARG A 128 19.28 19.11 33.01
N VAL A 129 19.62 18.64 31.83
CA VAL A 129 19.12 19.16 30.54
C VAL A 129 18.23 18.08 29.95
N GLY A 130 16.94 18.41 29.86
CA GLY A 130 15.92 17.55 29.27
C GLY A 130 15.99 17.53 27.75
N ASP A 131 15.30 16.56 27.16
CA ASP A 131 15.07 16.46 25.72
C ASP A 131 14.26 17.68 25.22
N GLY A 132 14.69 18.34 24.15
CA GLY A 132 14.01 19.52 23.60
C GLY A 132 14.27 20.82 24.37
N VAL A 133 15.13 20.82 25.40
CA VAL A 133 15.29 21.97 26.30
C VAL A 133 16.69 22.56 26.21
N ARG A 134 16.79 23.85 25.87
CA ARG A 134 18.01 24.65 26.02
C ARG A 134 18.13 25.13 27.47
N THR A 135 19.24 24.82 28.12
CA THR A 135 19.52 25.18 29.52
C THR A 135 20.81 25.97 29.62
N THR A 136 20.73 27.20 30.14
CA THR A 136 21.91 28.01 30.46
C THR A 136 22.53 27.57 31.79
N VAL A 137 23.83 27.28 31.78
CA VAL A 137 24.61 26.80 32.92
C VAL A 137 25.62 27.87 33.33
N SER A 138 25.33 28.58 34.42
CA SER A 138 26.26 29.56 35.01
C SER A 138 27.16 28.91 36.06
N LEU A 139 28.47 29.24 36.06
CA LEU A 139 29.49 28.76 37.01
C LEU A 139 29.77 29.81 38.09
N VAL A 140 29.76 29.41 39.36
CA VAL A 140 30.12 30.30 40.48
C VAL A 140 31.61 30.22 40.84
N ASP A 141 32.10 31.13 41.68
CA ASP A 141 33.52 31.16 42.07
C ASP A 141 34.00 29.86 42.72
N GLY A 142 35.09 29.30 42.18
CA GLY A 142 35.64 28.00 42.55
C GLY A 142 35.13 26.81 41.73
N GLU A 143 34.06 26.96 40.94
CA GLU A 143 33.63 25.96 39.96
C GLU A 143 34.44 26.10 38.67
N THR A 144 35.39 25.19 38.44
CA THR A 144 36.37 25.33 37.35
C THR A 144 36.31 24.21 36.32
N LYS A 145 35.53 23.15 36.57
CA LYS A 145 35.50 21.94 35.73
C LYS A 145 34.09 21.37 35.61
N THR A 146 33.79 20.80 34.43
CA THR A 146 32.52 20.13 34.15
C THR A 146 32.73 18.72 33.58
N ARG A 147 31.73 17.86 33.76
CA ARG A 147 31.64 16.53 33.12
C ARG A 147 30.24 16.36 32.54
N PHE A 148 30.18 15.95 31.28
CA PHE A 148 28.94 15.66 30.57
C PHE A 148 28.64 14.16 30.62
N VAL A 149 27.44 13.81 31.06
CA VAL A 149 27.00 12.42 31.21
C VAL A 149 25.60 12.27 30.64
N ILE A 150 25.41 11.38 29.67
CA ILE A 150 24.09 10.95 29.24
C ILE A 150 23.60 9.89 30.22
N GLN A 151 22.48 10.16 30.86
CA GLN A 151 21.77 9.18 31.66
C GLN A 151 20.64 8.61 30.81
N THR A 152 20.57 7.28 30.71
CA THR A 152 19.39 6.59 30.16
C THR A 152 18.71 5.76 31.24
N GLN A 153 17.40 5.61 31.16
CA GLN A 153 16.63 4.75 32.05
C GLN A 153 15.53 4.06 31.24
N GLY A 154 15.40 2.74 31.38
CA GLY A 154 14.43 1.97 30.60
C GLY A 154 15.01 1.35 29.32
N LYS A 155 14.19 0.54 28.65
CA LYS A 155 14.57 -0.23 27.47
C LYS A 155 14.04 0.43 26.21
N GLY A 156 14.92 0.68 25.26
CA GLY A 156 14.55 1.33 24.02
C GLY A 156 15.74 1.80 23.21
N ARG A 157 15.45 2.35 22.04
CA ARG A 157 16.41 2.94 21.09
C ARG A 157 16.38 4.46 21.22
N VAL A 158 17.56 5.08 21.14
CA VAL A 158 17.75 6.53 21.23
C VAL A 158 18.66 6.99 20.11
N LEU A 159 18.18 7.91 19.30
CA LEU A 159 18.91 8.65 18.28
C LEU A 159 19.20 10.05 18.84
N ILE A 160 20.47 10.37 19.10
CA ILE A 160 20.84 11.72 19.58
C ILE A 160 21.02 12.63 18.37
N GLN A 161 19.99 13.42 18.06
CA GLN A 161 19.97 14.35 16.93
C GLN A 161 20.99 15.47 17.13
N SER A 162 21.01 16.05 18.34
CA SER A 162 22.01 17.05 18.71
C SER A 162 22.31 17.02 20.20
N LEU A 163 23.58 17.29 20.53
CA LEU A 163 24.06 17.49 21.90
C LEU A 163 25.06 18.64 21.86
N LEU A 164 24.56 19.86 22.06
CA LEU A 164 25.34 21.09 21.90
C LEU A 164 25.72 21.67 23.25
N ILE A 165 26.99 22.06 23.39
CA ILE A 165 27.53 22.85 24.49
C ILE A 165 28.11 24.13 23.89
N ASP A 166 27.47 25.27 24.17
CA ASP A 166 27.83 26.59 23.61
C ASP A 166 27.96 26.57 22.08
N GLY A 167 27.02 25.90 21.41
CA GLY A 167 27.01 25.69 19.96
C GLY A 167 27.97 24.60 19.44
N GLN A 168 28.82 24.02 20.27
CA GLN A 168 29.71 22.92 19.88
C GLN A 168 29.06 21.56 20.12
N SER A 169 29.02 20.69 19.11
CA SER A 169 28.52 19.33 19.28
C SER A 169 29.52 18.44 20.03
N LEU A 170 29.06 17.80 21.11
CA LEU A 170 29.81 16.72 21.78
C LEU A 170 29.38 15.32 21.34
N TRP A 171 28.36 15.21 20.50
CA TRP A 171 27.93 13.96 19.89
C TRP A 171 28.30 13.97 18.41
N ASN A 172 29.31 13.16 18.05
CA ASN A 172 29.81 13.05 16.68
C ASN A 172 30.00 11.56 16.37
N VAL A 173 29.01 10.98 15.69
CA VAL A 173 28.97 9.57 15.30
C VAL A 173 28.85 9.49 13.78
N GLU A 174 29.40 8.45 13.18
CA GLU A 174 29.29 8.18 11.74
C GLU A 174 27.82 8.23 11.31
N GLY A 175 27.55 8.97 10.23
CA GLY A 175 26.21 9.14 9.67
C GLY A 175 25.41 10.35 10.17
N MET A 176 25.97 11.20 11.03
CA MET A 176 25.36 12.49 11.39
C MET A 176 25.57 13.55 10.30
N SER A 177 24.53 14.31 9.95
CA SER A 177 24.61 15.38 8.94
C SER A 177 25.41 16.60 9.42
N SER A 178 25.49 16.84 10.74
CA SER A 178 26.28 17.92 11.33
C SER A 178 27.80 17.72 11.20
N ALA A 179 28.25 16.48 10.95
CA ALA A 179 29.65 16.16 10.76
C ALA A 179 30.14 16.36 9.31
N VAL A 180 29.23 16.68 8.39
CA VAL A 180 29.50 16.82 6.95
C VAL A 180 29.31 18.28 6.55
N ALA A 181 30.32 18.90 5.92
CA ALA A 181 30.18 20.24 5.40
C ALA A 181 29.35 20.24 4.11
N ASP A 182 28.64 21.35 3.83
CA ASP A 182 27.76 21.42 2.65
C ASP A 182 28.50 21.19 1.32
N ALA A 183 29.79 21.55 1.26
CA ALA A 183 30.63 21.36 0.08
C ALA A 183 31.09 19.91 -0.14
N ASP A 184 30.89 19.01 0.83
CA ASP A 184 31.31 17.60 0.74
C ASP A 184 30.23 16.69 0.15
N PHE A 185 29.03 17.21 -0.12
CA PHE A 185 27.95 16.44 -0.75
C PHE A 185 28.11 16.39 -2.28
N ASP A 186 27.90 15.21 -2.86
CA ASP A 186 27.89 15.04 -4.32
C ASP A 186 26.63 15.64 -4.95
N ALA A 187 25.51 15.65 -4.21
CA ALA A 187 24.27 16.33 -4.58
C ALA A 187 23.55 16.88 -3.35
N MET A 188 22.84 17.99 -3.52
CA MET A 188 22.12 18.66 -2.46
C MET A 188 20.81 19.26 -2.98
N ILE A 189 19.72 19.02 -2.26
CA ILE A 189 18.38 19.49 -2.61
C ILE A 189 17.86 20.31 -1.43
N PRO A 190 17.66 21.64 -1.58
CA PRO A 190 17.00 22.45 -0.55
C PRO A 190 15.55 22.02 -0.38
N LEU A 191 15.00 22.21 0.82
CA LEU A 191 13.62 21.88 1.17
C LEU A 191 12.91 23.15 1.64
N ASP A 192 12.25 23.78 0.69
CA ASP A 192 11.59 25.07 0.75
C ASP A 192 10.26 25.03 -0.02
N VAL A 193 9.57 26.16 -0.13
CA VAL A 193 8.27 26.25 -0.82
C VAL A 193 8.33 25.86 -2.30
N ASP A 194 9.50 25.97 -2.95
CA ASP A 194 9.65 25.69 -4.38
C ASP A 194 9.94 24.20 -4.63
N SER A 195 10.36 23.47 -3.60
CA SER A 195 10.74 22.07 -3.67
C SER A 195 9.80 21.13 -2.90
N LEU A 196 8.99 21.64 -1.98
CA LEU A 196 8.03 20.83 -1.22
C LEU A 196 6.62 21.03 -1.76
N GLU A 197 5.97 19.93 -2.14
CA GLU A 197 4.56 19.95 -2.53
C GLU A 197 3.79 18.84 -1.82
N LEU A 198 2.64 19.22 -1.27
CA LEU A 198 1.87 18.39 -0.34
C LEU A 198 1.21 17.23 -1.07
N ILE A 199 1.39 16.00 -0.57
CA ILE A 199 0.81 14.79 -1.18
C ILE A 199 -0.71 14.74 -0.98
N SER A 200 -1.18 15.21 0.17
CA SER A 200 -2.61 15.29 0.48
C SER A 200 -3.20 16.62 -0.01
N PRO A 201 -4.48 16.68 -0.40
CA PRO A 201 -5.18 17.94 -0.69
C PRO A 201 -5.45 18.83 0.53
N LEU A 202 -5.01 18.42 1.73
CA LEU A 202 -5.27 19.14 2.98
C LEU A 202 -4.00 19.25 3.84
N SER A 203 -3.50 20.47 4.01
CA SER A 203 -2.59 20.81 5.11
C SER A 203 -3.40 21.10 6.37
N ARG A 204 -2.99 20.50 7.50
CA ARG A 204 -3.58 20.65 8.83
C ARG A 204 -2.62 21.25 9.84
N ILE A 205 -1.31 21.10 9.65
CA ILE A 205 -0.30 21.34 10.68
C ILE A 205 0.98 22.01 10.14
N VAL A 206 1.22 22.06 8.82
CA VAL A 206 2.44 22.65 8.25
C VAL A 206 2.16 23.97 7.53
N GLU A 207 2.94 25.00 7.86
CA GLU A 207 3.05 26.25 7.11
C GLU A 207 4.50 26.44 6.64
N ILE A 208 4.70 26.79 5.37
CA ILE A 208 6.01 27.00 4.75
C ILE A 208 6.11 28.47 4.30
N ASP A 209 7.14 29.19 4.77
CA ASP A 209 7.42 30.58 4.39
C ASP A 209 8.90 30.76 4.05
N GLY A 210 9.21 30.90 2.76
CA GLY A 210 10.58 30.86 2.24
C GLY A 210 11.23 29.51 2.53
N GLY A 211 12.08 29.46 3.56
CA GLY A 211 12.74 28.24 4.05
C GLY A 211 12.50 27.95 5.54
N LEU A 212 11.56 28.66 6.17
CA LEU A 212 11.11 28.39 7.54
C LEU A 212 9.83 27.55 7.48
N ILE A 213 9.87 26.37 8.10
CA ILE A 213 8.71 25.48 8.19
C ILE A 213 8.20 25.51 9.62
N ARG A 214 6.94 25.89 9.81
CA ARG A 214 6.26 25.83 11.11
C ARG A 214 5.40 24.58 11.15
N VAL A 215 5.59 23.77 12.18
CA VAL A 215 4.81 22.56 12.41
C VAL A 215 3.99 22.77 13.67
N SER A 216 2.69 22.51 13.62
CA SER A 216 1.71 22.78 14.70
C SER A 216 0.83 21.56 15.02
N GLY A 217 1.40 20.37 14.90
CA GLY A 217 0.68 19.10 15.09
C GLY A 217 0.38 18.76 16.55
N GLN A 218 -0.78 18.14 16.76
CA GLN A 218 -1.25 17.63 18.04
C GLN A 218 -1.35 16.10 18.00
N GLY A 219 -0.89 15.41 19.05
CA GLY A 219 -0.98 13.96 19.14
C GLY A 219 -0.26 13.25 18.00
N ASN A 220 -0.99 12.48 17.20
CA ASN A 220 -0.45 11.67 16.10
C ASN A 220 -0.52 12.36 14.73
N GLN A 221 -0.79 13.67 14.68
CA GLN A 221 -0.88 14.39 13.42
C GLN A 221 0.46 14.42 12.66
N TYR A 222 0.37 14.24 11.34
CA TYR A 222 1.50 14.35 10.42
C TYR A 222 1.05 14.80 9.03
N GLU A 223 2.00 15.25 8.22
CA GLU A 223 1.81 15.51 6.80
C GLU A 223 2.98 14.98 5.98
N HIS A 224 2.69 14.54 4.75
CA HIS A 224 3.69 14.10 3.78
C HIS A 224 3.77 15.04 2.59
N TYR A 225 4.99 15.36 2.19
CA TYR A 225 5.32 16.17 1.02
C TYR A 225 6.18 15.36 0.05
N GLY A 226 5.91 15.47 -1.25
CA GLY A 226 6.87 15.10 -2.30
C GLY A 226 7.94 16.18 -2.43
N VAL A 227 9.12 15.80 -2.92
CA VAL A 227 10.25 16.74 -3.13
C VAL A 227 10.56 16.88 -4.62
N LEU A 228 10.51 18.12 -5.13
CA LEU A 228 10.68 18.56 -6.52
C LEU A 228 9.58 18.07 -7.49
N GLU A 229 8.96 16.93 -7.22
CA GLU A 229 7.80 16.40 -7.93
C GLU A 229 6.79 15.81 -6.94
N THR A 230 5.51 15.93 -7.27
CA THR A 230 4.42 15.38 -6.47
C THR A 230 3.70 14.28 -7.19
N ALA A 231 4.00 13.07 -6.74
CA ALA A 231 3.22 11.89 -7.01
C ALA A 231 3.06 11.09 -5.71
N LEU A 232 2.11 10.16 -5.70
CA LEU A 232 1.97 9.24 -4.58
C LEU A 232 3.21 8.33 -4.47
N PRO A 233 3.58 7.85 -3.26
CA PRO A 233 4.82 7.09 -3.05
C PRO A 233 4.96 5.74 -3.75
N HIS A 234 4.01 5.33 -4.58
CA HIS A 234 4.01 4.09 -5.35
C HIS A 234 3.81 4.32 -6.85
N VAL A 235 3.64 5.58 -7.27
CA VAL A 235 3.55 5.93 -8.68
C VAL A 235 4.93 6.30 -9.17
N ASP A 236 5.45 5.58 -10.17
CA ASP A 236 6.60 6.03 -10.94
C ASP A 236 6.16 7.14 -11.91
N THR A 237 6.98 8.17 -12.02
CA THR A 237 6.82 9.37 -12.84
C THR A 237 7.91 9.45 -13.91
N GLU A 238 8.73 8.40 -14.04
CA GLU A 238 9.86 8.30 -14.96
C GLU A 238 10.97 9.34 -14.70
N ARG A 239 10.86 10.12 -13.61
CA ARG A 239 11.91 11.04 -13.17
C ARG A 239 13.17 10.25 -12.85
N GLY A 240 14.22 10.49 -13.61
CA GLY A 240 15.51 9.83 -13.41
C GLY A 240 16.19 10.18 -12.09
N ILE A 241 17.40 9.66 -11.93
CA ILE A 241 18.21 9.83 -10.73
C ILE A 241 18.87 11.22 -10.75
N ASP A 242 18.68 12.02 -9.69
CA ASP A 242 19.14 13.42 -9.62
C ASP A 242 20.67 13.60 -9.51
N PHE A 243 21.44 12.51 -9.51
CA PHE A 243 22.89 12.52 -9.33
C PHE A 243 23.59 11.45 -10.17
N SER A 244 24.87 11.65 -10.44
CA SER A 244 25.67 10.75 -11.29
C SER A 244 25.87 9.39 -10.61
N LEU A 245 25.54 8.34 -11.35
CA LEU A 245 25.90 6.97 -10.99
C LEU A 245 27.36 6.68 -11.36
N ALA A 246 28.05 5.87 -10.56
CA ALA A 246 29.37 5.29 -10.88
C ALA A 246 29.21 3.85 -11.42
N ASP A 247 30.31 3.15 -11.74
CA ASP A 247 30.29 1.71 -12.02
C ASP A 247 29.69 0.96 -10.82
N MET A 248 28.44 0.50 -10.96
CA MET A 248 27.48 0.32 -9.86
C MET A 248 27.81 -0.79 -8.85
N ASP A 249 28.76 -1.68 -9.13
CA ASP A 249 28.98 -2.88 -8.31
C ASP A 249 29.71 -2.60 -6.97
N ASP A 250 30.40 -1.47 -6.84
CA ASP A 250 31.27 -1.15 -5.70
C ASP A 250 30.86 0.10 -4.90
N TYR A 251 29.72 0.73 -5.19
CA TYR A 251 29.29 1.98 -4.55
C TYR A 251 27.96 1.86 -3.81
N VAL A 252 27.82 2.63 -2.73
CA VAL A 252 26.56 2.93 -2.05
C VAL A 252 26.33 4.43 -2.03
N TYR A 253 25.07 4.82 -1.96
CA TYR A 253 24.63 6.22 -1.91
C TYR A 253 24.04 6.50 -0.54
N ARG A 254 24.69 7.38 0.22
CA ARG A 254 24.26 7.79 1.55
C ARG A 254 23.43 9.05 1.45
N PHE A 255 22.18 8.96 1.88
CA PHE A 255 21.24 10.06 1.97
C PHE A 255 21.24 10.63 3.38
N TYR A 256 21.29 11.95 3.48
CA TYR A 256 21.23 12.73 4.72
C TYR A 256 20.02 13.64 4.69
N LEU A 257 19.34 13.78 5.84
CA LEU A 257 18.43 14.89 6.07
C LEU A 257 19.11 15.89 7.01
N LYS A 258 19.44 17.07 6.49
CA LYS A 258 20.16 18.13 7.19
C LYS A 258 19.22 19.31 7.46
N GLY A 259 19.43 19.99 8.58
CA GLY A 259 18.74 21.22 8.96
C GLY A 259 18.68 21.40 10.47
N GLU A 260 18.02 22.46 10.91
CA GLU A 260 17.86 22.83 12.31
C GLU A 260 16.40 22.68 12.75
N ALA A 261 16.20 22.21 13.98
CA ALA A 261 14.88 22.07 14.59
C ALA A 261 14.85 22.78 15.95
N GLU A 262 13.77 23.53 16.19
CA GLU A 262 13.45 24.11 17.49
C GLU A 262 12.21 23.42 18.09
N GLU A 263 12.14 23.40 19.42
CA GLU A 263 11.07 22.77 20.19
C GLU A 263 10.90 21.26 19.92
N LEU A 264 9.71 20.83 19.50
CA LEU A 264 9.35 19.42 19.26
C LEU A 264 9.06 19.14 17.78
N ALA A 265 9.40 20.05 16.87
CA ALA A 265 9.23 19.84 15.44
C ALA A 265 10.18 18.75 14.93
N LYS A 266 9.67 17.89 14.06
CA LYS A 266 10.41 16.77 13.50
C LYS A 266 10.18 16.68 12.00
N ALA A 267 11.23 16.27 11.29
CA ALA A 267 11.18 15.92 9.88
C ALA A 267 11.83 14.54 9.67
N THR A 268 11.24 13.76 8.77
CA THR A 268 11.76 12.46 8.36
C THR A 268 11.70 12.35 6.84
N LEU A 269 12.83 12.05 6.22
CA LEU A 269 12.95 11.80 4.79
C LEU A 269 12.74 10.31 4.52
N PHE A 270 11.93 10.00 3.52
CA PHE A 270 11.78 8.69 2.91
C PHE A 270 12.39 8.74 1.52
N VAL A 271 13.24 7.76 1.20
CA VAL A 271 13.83 7.62 -0.14
C VAL A 271 13.37 6.32 -0.74
N ALA A 272 12.68 6.39 -1.87
CA ALA A 272 12.18 5.24 -2.62
C ALA A 272 12.96 5.07 -3.92
N THR A 273 13.31 3.84 -4.28
CA THR A 273 13.94 3.50 -5.56
C THR A 273 12.98 2.67 -6.40
N TYR A 274 13.02 2.83 -7.72
CA TYR A 274 12.20 2.07 -8.65
C TYR A 274 13.09 1.37 -9.66
N ALA A 275 12.63 0.22 -10.11
CA ALA A 275 13.24 -0.57 -11.16
C ALA A 275 12.13 -1.19 -12.00
N HIS A 276 12.14 -0.93 -13.31
CA HIS A 276 11.11 -1.44 -14.23
C HIS A 276 9.70 -0.97 -13.85
N GLY A 277 9.58 0.28 -13.36
CA GLY A 277 8.30 0.88 -12.95
C GLY A 277 7.75 0.39 -11.61
N GLU A 278 8.41 -0.54 -10.91
CA GLU A 278 8.02 -1.00 -9.58
C GLU A 278 9.01 -0.53 -8.51
N ARG A 279 8.50 -0.19 -7.32
CA ARG A 279 9.34 0.22 -6.20
C ARG A 279 10.17 -0.96 -5.67
N ASP A 280 11.49 -0.84 -5.72
CA ASP A 280 12.46 -1.85 -5.23
C ASP A 280 12.80 -1.64 -3.74
N GLN A 281 13.24 -0.44 -3.35
CA GLN A 281 13.65 -0.12 -1.98
C GLN A 281 12.93 1.10 -1.42
N LEU A 282 12.77 1.15 -0.10
CA LEU A 282 12.29 2.31 0.67
C LEU A 282 13.12 2.41 1.95
N ILE A 283 13.78 3.54 2.17
CA ILE A 283 14.52 3.82 3.42
C ILE A 283 13.95 5.04 4.12
N GLU A 284 14.15 5.08 5.44
CA GLU A 284 13.85 6.22 6.31
C GLU A 284 15.15 6.91 6.76
N VAL A 285 15.14 8.24 6.78
CA VAL A 285 16.26 9.12 7.18
C VAL A 285 15.70 10.23 8.08
N PRO A 286 15.76 10.07 9.41
CA PRO A 286 15.33 11.13 10.33
C PRO A 286 16.25 12.36 10.26
N LEU A 287 15.72 13.53 10.62
CA LEU A 287 16.48 14.78 10.64
C LEU A 287 17.75 14.66 11.50
N GLY A 288 18.89 15.06 10.94
CA GLY A 288 20.20 14.98 11.58
C GLY A 288 21.01 13.72 11.24
N PHE A 289 20.40 12.75 10.56
CA PHE A 289 20.99 11.43 10.30
C PHE A 289 21.12 11.12 8.82
N SER A 290 21.64 9.91 8.55
CA SER A 290 21.75 9.33 7.21
C SER A 290 21.36 7.87 7.17
N ASN A 291 21.02 7.41 5.98
CA ASN A 291 20.87 6.00 5.64
C ASN A 291 21.44 5.75 4.23
N VAL A 292 21.67 4.49 3.88
CA VAL A 292 22.36 4.12 2.62
C VAL A 292 21.46 3.28 1.73
N LEU A 293 21.54 3.52 0.42
CA LEU A 293 20.92 2.71 -0.63
C LEU A 293 21.99 2.16 -1.58
N SER A 294 21.71 0.98 -2.11
CA SER A 294 22.49 0.41 -3.23
C SER A 294 21.64 0.56 -4.49
N LEU A 295 22.20 1.18 -5.52
CA LEU A 295 21.56 1.33 -6.83
C LEU A 295 22.24 0.37 -7.80
N THR A 296 21.45 -0.29 -8.64
CA THR A 296 21.90 -1.22 -9.70
C THR A 296 21.48 -0.69 -11.07
N PRO A 297 22.01 -1.22 -12.19
CA PRO A 297 21.60 -0.79 -13.54
C PRO A 297 20.12 -1.00 -13.87
N SER A 298 19.39 -1.81 -13.09
CA SER A 298 17.94 -1.98 -13.25
C SER A 298 17.13 -0.83 -12.66
N HIS A 299 17.74 0.02 -11.82
CA HIS A 299 17.07 1.16 -11.23
C HIS A 299 16.97 2.32 -12.22
N ASP A 300 15.77 2.85 -12.40
CA ASP A 300 15.45 3.94 -13.33
C ASP A 300 15.16 5.26 -12.60
N SER A 301 14.55 5.23 -11.41
CA SER A 301 14.24 6.43 -10.63
C SER A 301 14.55 6.33 -9.13
N VAL A 302 14.80 7.51 -8.51
CA VAL A 302 14.90 7.70 -7.05
C VAL A 302 14.01 8.86 -6.65
N ARG A 303 13.16 8.68 -5.64
CA ARG A 303 12.19 9.68 -5.16
C ARG A 303 12.37 9.98 -3.70
N TYR A 304 11.95 11.18 -3.31
CA TYR A 304 12.04 11.66 -1.94
C TYR A 304 10.69 12.13 -1.44
N PHE A 305 10.34 11.71 -0.24
CA PHE A 305 9.14 12.15 0.46
C PHE A 305 9.53 12.61 1.86
N ILE A 306 8.91 13.65 2.38
CA ILE A 306 9.19 14.15 3.73
C ILE A 306 7.93 14.15 4.57
N ARG A 307 8.05 13.57 5.77
CA ARG A 307 7.06 13.65 6.83
C ARG A 307 7.41 14.76 7.80
N PHE A 308 6.45 15.63 8.10
CA PHE A 308 6.52 16.59 9.19
C PHE A 308 5.54 16.20 10.30
N HIS A 309 5.97 16.31 11.55
CA HIS A 309 5.13 16.10 12.72
C HIS A 309 5.70 16.80 13.98
N GLY A 310 4.90 16.88 15.05
CA GLY A 310 5.27 17.57 16.29
C GLY A 310 4.89 19.06 16.27
N ASN A 311 5.55 19.87 17.09
CA ASN A 311 5.24 21.29 17.25
C ASN A 311 6.52 22.12 17.40
N GLY A 312 6.70 23.15 16.59
CA GLY A 312 7.89 24.01 16.57
C GLY A 312 8.25 24.52 15.18
N THR A 313 9.52 24.82 14.96
CA THR A 313 10.04 25.33 13.69
C THR A 313 11.18 24.48 13.16
N LEU A 314 11.30 24.41 11.83
CA LEU A 314 12.42 23.80 11.12
C LEU A 314 13.00 24.82 10.14
N SER A 315 14.32 24.84 9.98
CA SER A 315 15.00 25.75 9.07
C SER A 315 16.26 25.13 8.45
N ASP A 316 16.71 25.70 7.33
CA ASP A 316 17.87 25.21 6.56
C ASP A 316 17.76 23.71 6.21
N LEU A 317 16.54 23.24 5.93
CA LEU A 317 16.29 21.84 5.59
C LEU A 317 16.83 21.51 4.19
N LYS A 318 17.60 20.43 4.09
CA LYS A 318 18.23 19.97 2.85
C LYS A 318 18.35 18.44 2.83
N ILE A 319 18.19 17.84 1.65
CA ILE A 319 18.64 16.46 1.39
C ILE A 319 20.07 16.53 0.86
N GLY A 320 20.98 15.79 1.47
CA GLY A 320 22.35 15.66 1.00
C GLY A 320 22.66 14.22 0.58
N VAL A 321 23.37 14.04 -0.52
CA VAL A 321 23.78 12.71 -1.01
C VAL A 321 25.29 12.63 -1.10
N ILE A 322 25.87 11.55 -0.56
CA ILE A 322 27.30 11.21 -0.70
C ILE A 322 27.42 9.81 -1.29
N ARG A 323 28.19 9.69 -2.35
CA ARG A 323 28.62 8.41 -2.93
C ARG A 323 29.86 7.92 -2.19
N GLU A 324 29.81 6.68 -1.71
CA GLU A 324 30.93 6.04 -1.03
C GLU A 324 31.19 4.65 -1.57
N ASN A 325 32.45 4.20 -1.47
CA ASN A 325 32.79 2.80 -1.74
C ASN A 325 32.05 1.90 -0.74
N SER A 326 31.34 0.91 -1.25
CA SER A 326 30.64 -0.11 -0.47
C SER A 326 31.64 -0.91 0.37
N VAL A 327 32.83 -1.19 -0.18
CA VAL A 327 33.93 -1.85 0.52
C VAL A 327 34.58 -0.90 1.53
N ARG A 328 34.34 -1.13 2.82
CA ARG A 328 34.94 -0.36 3.92
C ARG A 328 36.35 -0.82 4.23
N ARG A 329 36.57 -2.13 4.28
CA ARG A 329 37.88 -2.73 4.56
C ARG A 329 37.97 -4.17 4.06
N THR A 330 39.18 -4.57 3.69
CA THR A 330 39.53 -5.96 3.45
C THR A 330 40.64 -6.36 4.40
N GLU A 331 40.38 -7.34 5.27
CA GLU A 331 41.39 -7.92 6.15
C GLU A 331 41.88 -9.24 5.55
N THR A 332 43.20 -9.33 5.33
CA THR A 332 43.87 -10.57 4.91
C THR A 332 44.57 -11.18 6.11
N PHE A 333 44.32 -12.46 6.39
CA PHE A 333 44.85 -13.09 7.61
C PHE A 333 46.34 -13.37 7.46
N ASP A 334 47.08 -13.18 8.55
CA ASP A 334 48.47 -13.61 8.62
C ASP A 334 48.53 -15.13 8.79
N LEU A 335 49.05 -15.79 7.76
CA LEU A 335 49.13 -17.23 7.68
C LEU A 335 50.35 -17.80 8.42
N ASP A 336 51.10 -17.00 9.18
CA ASP A 336 52.22 -17.50 9.99
C ASP A 336 51.74 -18.57 11.01
N PRO A 337 52.34 -19.79 11.01
CA PRO A 337 51.99 -20.88 11.93
C PRO A 337 51.99 -20.53 13.42
N THR A 338 52.62 -19.43 13.81
CA THR A 338 52.62 -18.92 15.17
C THR A 338 51.30 -18.31 15.59
N PHE A 339 50.40 -17.89 14.68
CA PHE A 339 49.06 -17.37 14.98
C PHE A 339 48.02 -18.46 15.25
N TRP A 340 48.29 -19.69 14.81
CA TRP A 340 47.34 -20.81 14.81
C TRP A 340 47.55 -21.76 16.00
N THR A 341 46.44 -22.15 16.66
CA THR A 341 46.45 -23.06 17.81
C THR A 341 46.01 -24.47 17.43
N ILE A 342 46.94 -25.40 17.54
CA ILE A 342 46.76 -26.81 17.19
C ILE A 342 46.34 -27.62 18.44
N PRO A 343 45.28 -28.43 18.41
CA PRO A 343 44.86 -29.23 19.56
C PRO A 343 45.71 -30.50 19.74
N THR A 344 46.18 -31.08 18.63
CA THR A 344 46.88 -32.37 18.57
C THR A 344 48.15 -32.27 17.70
N PRO A 345 49.27 -31.81 18.27
CA PRO A 345 50.52 -31.57 17.53
C PRO A 345 51.20 -32.83 17.01
N GLU A 346 50.76 -34.01 17.51
CA GLU A 346 51.25 -35.30 17.04
C GLU A 346 50.67 -35.65 15.64
N SER A 347 49.48 -35.14 15.30
CA SER A 347 48.75 -35.45 14.05
C SER A 347 48.55 -34.25 13.10
N ILE A 348 48.85 -33.03 13.55
CA ILE A 348 48.75 -31.81 12.73
C ILE A 348 50.05 -31.03 12.88
N LYS A 349 50.73 -30.77 11.76
CA LYS A 349 51.89 -29.88 11.71
C LYS A 349 51.62 -28.73 10.75
N LEU A 350 51.90 -27.52 11.21
CA LEU A 350 51.82 -26.30 10.42
C LEU A 350 53.23 -25.88 10.03
N LYS A 351 53.47 -25.66 8.74
CA LYS A 351 54.74 -25.17 8.20
C LYS A 351 54.48 -23.84 7.48
N GLN A 352 55.40 -22.89 7.65
CA GLN A 352 55.42 -21.70 6.82
C GLN A 352 55.82 -22.12 5.40
N ASP A 353 55.06 -21.68 4.41
CA ASP A 353 55.33 -21.84 2.99
C ASP A 353 55.45 -20.45 2.35
N PRO A 354 56.29 -20.24 1.31
CA PRO A 354 56.39 -18.94 0.64
C PRO A 354 55.05 -18.43 0.09
N SER A 355 54.13 -19.33 -0.26
CA SER A 355 52.80 -18.99 -0.78
C SER A 355 51.66 -19.15 0.23
N GLY A 356 51.94 -19.45 1.51
CA GLY A 356 50.89 -19.52 2.55
C GLY A 356 51.19 -20.44 3.74
N LEU A 357 50.14 -21.04 4.29
CA LEU A 357 50.19 -21.98 5.41
C LEU A 357 50.05 -23.42 4.91
N ARG A 358 51.12 -24.22 5.03
CA ARG A 358 51.08 -25.64 4.69
C ARG A 358 50.69 -26.48 5.91
N LEU A 359 49.61 -27.26 5.76
CA LEU A 359 49.08 -28.19 6.74
C LEU A 359 49.48 -29.62 6.37
N VAL A 360 50.31 -30.24 7.21
CA VAL A 360 50.62 -31.67 7.12
C VAL A 360 49.73 -32.41 8.11
N LEU A 361 48.82 -33.22 7.58
CA LEU A 361 47.74 -33.88 8.32
C LEU A 361 47.98 -35.39 8.36
N ASP A 362 47.82 -35.96 9.56
CA ASP A 362 47.80 -37.39 9.84
C ASP A 362 46.65 -37.64 10.83
N VAL A 363 45.44 -37.33 10.37
CA VAL A 363 44.21 -37.39 11.15
C VAL A 363 43.35 -38.50 10.58
N GLU A 364 42.82 -39.37 11.45
CA GLU A 364 41.91 -40.42 11.04
C GLU A 364 40.76 -39.84 10.19
N PRO A 365 40.39 -40.49 9.07
CA PRO A 365 39.24 -40.08 8.27
C PRO A 365 38.00 -39.88 9.15
N ASP A 366 37.18 -38.87 8.84
CA ASP A 366 35.98 -38.46 9.59
C ASP A 366 36.20 -37.91 11.02
N VAL A 367 37.43 -37.93 11.55
CA VAL A 367 37.76 -37.34 12.85
C VAL A 367 38.09 -35.85 12.70
N ARG A 368 37.07 -35.01 12.92
CA ARG A 368 37.18 -33.56 12.78
C ARG A 368 38.09 -32.94 13.86
N ARG A 369 39.12 -32.21 13.44
CA ARG A 369 39.96 -31.37 14.32
C ARG A 369 39.86 -29.91 13.90
N TYR A 370 40.09 -29.00 14.84
CA TYR A 370 40.02 -27.56 14.59
C TYR A 370 41.33 -26.89 14.94
N VAL A 371 41.82 -26.03 14.06
CA VAL A 371 42.99 -25.18 14.26
C VAL A 371 42.50 -23.73 14.33
N SER A 372 42.45 -23.16 15.53
CA SER A 372 41.91 -21.81 15.74
C SER A 372 42.93 -20.71 15.41
N TYR A 373 42.49 -19.68 14.69
CA TYR A 373 43.26 -18.48 14.42
C TYR A 373 43.20 -17.50 15.62
N MET A 374 44.35 -16.93 15.99
CA MET A 374 44.55 -15.94 17.06
C MET A 374 43.98 -16.26 18.46
N GLU A 375 43.44 -17.46 18.70
CA GLU A 375 42.88 -17.88 19.98
C GLU A 375 43.71 -19.01 20.60
N THR A 376 43.67 -19.16 21.93
CA THR A 376 44.57 -20.07 22.69
C THR A 376 43.95 -21.43 23.02
N ASN A 377 42.74 -21.69 22.56
CA ASN A 377 41.99 -22.92 22.83
C ASN A 377 41.14 -23.30 21.61
N ASN A 378 40.47 -24.45 21.61
CA ASN A 378 39.51 -24.86 20.56
C ASN A 378 38.10 -25.13 21.16
N ARG A 379 37.77 -24.50 22.29
CA ARG A 379 36.44 -24.57 22.91
C ARG A 379 35.60 -23.39 22.45
N PHE A 380 34.71 -23.64 21.49
CA PHE A 380 33.91 -22.57 20.89
C PHE A 380 32.79 -22.05 21.81
N THR A 381 32.43 -22.76 22.88
CA THR A 381 31.48 -22.27 23.90
C THR A 381 32.06 -21.20 24.82
N VAL A 382 33.38 -20.94 24.76
CA VAL A 382 34.04 -19.90 25.54
C VAL A 382 34.20 -18.65 24.65
N LEU A 383 33.82 -17.49 25.18
CA LEU A 383 33.99 -16.21 24.50
C LEU A 383 35.45 -15.96 24.09
N PRO A 384 35.70 -15.39 22.90
CA PRO A 384 37.04 -15.11 22.41
C PRO A 384 37.72 -14.05 23.30
N LYS A 385 38.98 -14.30 23.68
CA LYS A 385 39.74 -13.36 24.52
C LYS A 385 40.36 -12.23 23.70
N GLU A 386 40.83 -12.58 22.50
CA GLU A 386 41.55 -11.67 21.62
C GLU A 386 40.62 -10.92 20.65
N LYS A 387 39.30 -11.18 20.70
CA LYS A 387 38.24 -10.57 19.86
C LYS A 387 38.75 -10.28 18.42
N PRO A 388 39.11 -11.33 17.66
CA PRO A 388 39.97 -11.17 16.49
C PRO A 388 39.32 -10.41 15.35
N TYR A 389 37.98 -10.39 15.27
CA TYR A 389 37.26 -9.60 14.28
C TYR A 389 35.94 -9.09 14.88
N THR A 390 35.69 -7.78 14.79
CA THR A 390 34.45 -7.14 15.24
C THR A 390 33.50 -6.95 14.07
N VAL A 391 32.24 -7.32 14.28
CA VAL A 391 31.15 -7.17 13.31
C VAL A 391 30.45 -5.83 13.58
N ARG A 392 30.31 -5.02 12.54
CA ARG A 392 29.43 -3.86 12.49
C ARG A 392 28.02 -4.26 12.03
N PRO A 393 26.97 -3.64 12.58
CA PRO A 393 25.60 -3.78 12.07
C PRO A 393 25.51 -3.21 10.64
N ASN A 394 24.53 -3.67 9.85
CA ASN A 394 24.25 -3.19 8.48
C ASN A 394 25.44 -3.31 7.51
N HIS A 395 26.22 -4.38 7.66
CA HIS A 395 27.30 -4.74 6.76
C HIS A 395 27.17 -6.22 6.36
N ARG A 396 27.55 -6.53 5.13
CA ARG A 396 27.80 -7.90 4.67
C ARG A 396 29.30 -8.18 4.67
N TYR A 397 29.65 -9.44 4.88
CA TYR A 397 31.03 -9.90 4.97
C TYR A 397 31.28 -10.97 3.94
N ARG A 398 32.06 -10.66 2.92
CA ARG A 398 32.53 -11.60 1.91
C ARG A 398 33.79 -12.27 2.42
N VAL A 399 33.75 -13.59 2.59
CA VAL A 399 34.88 -14.36 3.10
C VAL A 399 35.35 -15.33 2.03
N THR A 400 36.63 -15.21 1.66
CA THR A 400 37.30 -16.10 0.71
C THR A 400 38.36 -16.90 1.43
N VAL A 401 38.49 -18.19 1.11
CA VAL A 401 39.60 -19.01 1.55
C VAL A 401 40.15 -19.79 0.37
N ASP A 402 41.40 -19.54 0.02
CA ASP A 402 42.05 -20.07 -1.17
C ASP A 402 43.16 -21.06 -0.79
N GLY A 403 43.41 -22.04 -1.64
CA GLY A 403 44.44 -23.04 -1.42
C GLY A 403 44.36 -24.26 -2.32
N GLU A 404 45.23 -25.24 -2.07
CA GLU A 404 45.33 -26.51 -2.78
C GLU A 404 45.05 -27.67 -1.82
N LEU A 405 44.03 -28.48 -2.12
CA LEU A 405 43.61 -29.61 -1.31
C LEU A 405 44.19 -30.93 -1.84
N ASP A 406 44.84 -31.72 -0.97
CA ASP A 406 45.18 -33.12 -1.27
C ASP A 406 43.91 -33.99 -1.27
N ALA A 407 43.79 -34.92 -2.23
CA ALA A 407 42.64 -35.80 -2.43
C ALA A 407 42.20 -36.58 -1.16
N ASN A 408 43.11 -36.82 -0.22
CA ASN A 408 42.84 -37.54 1.03
C ASN A 408 42.72 -36.64 2.26
N THR A 409 42.58 -35.33 2.07
CA THR A 409 42.45 -34.35 3.16
C THR A 409 41.19 -33.51 3.02
N GLY A 410 40.61 -33.12 4.16
CA GLY A 410 39.53 -32.15 4.23
C GLY A 410 39.98 -30.90 4.97
N VAL A 411 39.89 -29.72 4.34
CA VAL A 411 40.16 -28.42 4.98
C VAL A 411 39.00 -27.46 4.69
N VAL A 412 38.39 -26.93 5.76
CA VAL A 412 37.24 -26.03 5.67
C VAL A 412 37.42 -24.89 6.66
N LEU A 413 37.21 -23.64 6.24
CA LEU A 413 37.22 -22.49 7.15
C LEU A 413 35.90 -22.42 7.89
N TYR A 414 35.98 -22.37 9.21
CA TYR A 414 34.86 -22.16 10.11
C TYR A 414 34.88 -20.75 10.67
N ILE A 415 33.72 -20.10 10.61
CA ILE A 415 33.44 -18.80 11.20
C ILE A 415 32.46 -19.00 12.34
N ILE A 416 32.85 -18.60 13.54
CA ILE A 416 32.03 -18.73 14.74
C ILE A 416 31.61 -17.34 15.18
N SER A 417 30.30 -17.09 15.22
CA SER A 417 29.73 -15.81 15.65
C SER A 417 29.40 -15.81 17.14
N TYR A 418 29.61 -14.67 17.78
CA TYR A 418 29.40 -14.46 19.21
C TYR A 418 28.67 -13.16 19.46
N SER A 419 27.77 -13.17 20.45
CA SER A 419 27.27 -11.96 21.10
C SER A 419 28.27 -11.45 22.14
N LEU A 420 27.85 -10.48 22.96
CA LEU A 420 28.64 -10.04 24.12
C LEU A 420 28.76 -11.12 25.21
N THR A 421 27.81 -12.06 25.27
CA THR A 421 27.65 -12.99 26.40
C THR A 421 27.84 -14.45 25.99
N GLU A 422 27.54 -14.82 24.76
CA GLU A 422 27.56 -16.22 24.33
C GLU A 422 27.94 -16.45 22.86
N ARG A 423 28.07 -17.73 22.50
CA ARG A 423 28.25 -18.16 21.11
C ARG A 423 26.88 -18.29 20.46
N LEU A 424 26.71 -17.67 19.29
CA LEU A 424 25.45 -17.67 18.55
C LEU A 424 25.45 -18.80 17.50
N SER A 425 26.33 -18.71 16.51
CA SER A 425 26.33 -19.64 15.38
C SER A 425 27.72 -20.07 14.93
N MET A 426 27.77 -21.04 14.03
CA MET A 426 28.99 -21.55 13.43
C MET A 426 28.71 -21.89 11.95
N GLN A 427 29.41 -21.23 11.05
CA GLN A 427 29.24 -21.35 9.62
C GLN A 427 30.55 -21.78 8.96
N GLN A 428 30.47 -22.31 7.74
CA GLN A 428 31.62 -22.85 7.01
C GLN A 428 31.76 -22.26 5.61
N VAL A 429 33.02 -22.12 5.17
CA VAL A 429 33.46 -21.74 3.81
C VAL A 429 34.44 -22.81 3.32
N GLN A 430 34.19 -23.35 2.13
CA GLN A 430 35.03 -24.39 1.54
C GLN A 430 36.32 -23.78 0.99
N LEU A 431 37.42 -24.53 1.03
CA LEU A 431 38.67 -24.13 0.39
C LEU A 431 38.46 -23.97 -1.12
N GLY A 432 38.93 -22.87 -1.69
CA GLY A 432 38.72 -22.49 -3.09
C GLY A 432 37.33 -21.88 -3.37
N SER A 433 36.58 -21.50 -2.33
CA SER A 433 35.27 -20.86 -2.47
C SER A 433 35.20 -19.50 -1.80
N GLU A 434 34.27 -18.69 -2.28
CA GLU A 434 33.81 -17.47 -1.65
C GLU A 434 32.44 -17.70 -1.00
N LYS A 435 32.19 -17.03 0.12
CA LYS A 435 30.86 -16.99 0.72
C LYS A 435 30.56 -15.64 1.35
N ILE A 436 29.36 -15.13 1.13
CA ILE A 436 28.86 -13.88 1.71
C ILE A 436 28.08 -14.20 2.99
N PHE A 437 28.30 -13.39 4.02
CA PHE A 437 27.67 -13.50 5.33
C PHE A 437 27.01 -12.18 5.73
N GLU A 438 25.74 -12.26 6.11
CA GLU A 438 25.04 -11.22 6.85
C GLU A 438 24.78 -11.75 8.25
N PHE A 439 25.26 -11.03 9.25
CA PHE A 439 25.15 -11.45 10.65
C PHE A 439 24.01 -10.70 11.33
N GLY A 440 23.27 -11.40 12.20
CA GLY A 440 22.20 -10.80 13.00
C GLY A 440 22.70 -9.67 13.91
N LYS A 441 21.78 -8.78 14.31
CA LYS A 441 22.05 -7.60 15.15
C LYS A 441 22.62 -7.93 16.54
N ASP A 442 22.62 -9.18 16.96
CA ASP A 442 23.18 -9.69 18.21
C ASP A 442 24.65 -10.12 18.09
N VAL A 443 25.16 -10.33 16.86
CA VAL A 443 26.56 -10.70 16.61
C VAL A 443 27.48 -9.50 16.81
N ARG A 444 28.54 -9.67 17.59
CA ARG A 444 29.57 -8.65 17.85
C ARG A 444 30.95 -9.08 17.41
N TYR A 445 31.24 -10.37 17.50
CA TYR A 445 32.58 -10.89 17.25
C TYR A 445 32.54 -12.15 16.40
N LEU A 446 33.49 -12.25 15.48
CA LEU A 446 33.77 -13.49 14.76
C LEU A 446 35.06 -14.10 15.28
N ARG A 447 35.10 -15.43 15.22
CA ARG A 447 36.29 -16.23 15.44
C ARG A 447 36.45 -17.19 14.28
N PHE A 448 37.70 -17.42 13.88
CA PHE A 448 38.00 -18.24 12.73
C PHE A 448 38.79 -19.49 13.14
N ALA A 449 38.49 -20.62 12.50
CA ALA A 449 39.22 -21.87 12.69
C ALA A 449 39.22 -22.70 11.41
N LEU A 450 40.32 -23.38 11.11
CA LEU A 450 40.34 -24.39 10.06
C LEU A 450 39.90 -25.73 10.63
N ARG A 451 38.81 -26.30 10.13
CA ARG A 451 38.44 -27.69 10.36
C ARG A 451 39.26 -28.56 9.43
N VAL A 452 39.99 -29.52 9.99
CA VAL A 452 40.88 -30.43 9.27
C VAL A 452 40.58 -31.89 9.59
N ASP A 453 40.68 -32.75 8.59
CA ASP A 453 40.61 -34.22 8.69
C ASP A 453 41.40 -34.88 7.53
N GLY A 454 41.61 -36.20 7.63
CA GLY A 454 42.33 -36.96 6.62
C GLY A 454 43.86 -36.93 6.74
N THR A 455 44.53 -37.53 5.75
CA THR A 455 45.99 -37.72 5.72
C THR A 455 46.57 -37.22 4.41
N GLY A 456 47.53 -36.30 4.47
CA GLY A 456 48.13 -35.67 3.29
C GLY A 456 48.71 -34.28 3.58
N GLU A 457 49.11 -33.56 2.55
CA GLU A 457 49.61 -32.17 2.67
C GLU A 457 48.73 -31.19 1.87
N THR A 458 48.10 -30.25 2.56
CA THR A 458 47.25 -29.22 1.96
C THR A 458 47.84 -27.83 2.22
N LEU A 459 47.70 -26.93 1.25
CA LEU A 459 48.17 -25.55 1.32
C LEU A 459 46.98 -24.61 1.40
N VAL A 460 46.93 -23.75 2.41
CA VAL A 460 46.04 -22.58 2.42
C VAL A 460 46.87 -21.38 2.02
N THR A 461 46.54 -20.75 0.89
CA THR A 461 47.28 -19.63 0.34
C THR A 461 46.75 -18.29 0.83
N ASN A 462 45.44 -18.20 1.07
CA ASN A 462 44.81 -16.93 1.44
C ASN A 462 43.54 -17.13 2.27
N ILE A 463 43.30 -16.22 3.22
CA ILE A 463 42.01 -16.05 3.88
C ILE A 463 41.74 -14.55 3.92
N ARG A 464 40.67 -14.10 3.27
CA ARG A 464 40.25 -12.68 3.27
C ARG A 464 38.84 -12.54 3.81
N VAL A 465 38.64 -11.47 4.55
CA VAL A 465 37.34 -10.99 5.00
C VAL A 465 37.17 -9.57 4.49
N THR A 466 36.27 -9.37 3.53
CA THR A 466 35.89 -8.06 3.02
C THR A 466 34.59 -7.63 3.67
N GLU A 467 34.60 -6.45 4.27
CA GLU A 467 33.45 -5.81 4.90
C GLU A 467 32.86 -4.79 3.94
N GLU A 468 31.58 -4.98 3.60
CA GLU A 468 30.84 -4.16 2.66
C GLU A 468 29.61 -3.57 3.35
N ILE A 469 29.37 -2.27 3.18
CA ILE A 469 28.18 -1.58 3.65
C ILE A 469 26.99 -2.09 2.83
N ILE A 470 25.87 -2.33 3.49
CA ILE A 470 24.60 -2.61 2.83
C ILE A 470 23.51 -1.67 3.34
N THR A 471 22.49 -1.46 2.52
CA THR A 471 21.21 -0.90 2.97
C THR A 471 20.74 -1.71 4.19
N ASP A 472 20.22 -1.04 5.22
CA ASP A 472 19.50 -1.74 6.30
C ASP A 472 18.17 -2.25 5.75
N ARG A 473 18.22 -3.35 4.99
CA ARG A 473 17.04 -4.02 4.39
C ARG A 473 16.06 -4.55 5.43
N THR A 474 16.39 -4.46 6.72
CA THR A 474 15.54 -4.93 7.83
C THR A 474 14.68 -3.84 8.45
N GLN A 475 14.96 -2.56 8.16
CA GLN A 475 14.13 -1.46 8.65
C GLN A 475 12.96 -1.22 7.69
N VAL A 476 11.81 -1.80 8.03
CA VAL A 476 10.52 -1.16 7.67
C VAL A 476 10.53 0.21 8.35
N PRO A 477 10.22 1.31 7.63
CA PRO A 477 10.16 2.63 8.25
C PRO A 477 9.30 2.64 9.52
N GLU A 478 9.69 3.45 10.50
CA GLU A 478 8.89 3.63 11.71
C GLU A 478 7.66 4.49 11.38
N TRP A 479 6.51 3.82 11.23
CA TRP A 479 5.22 4.47 10.95
C TRP A 479 4.60 5.06 12.23
N ILE A 480 4.11 6.30 12.14
CA ILE A 480 3.37 6.97 13.25
C ILE A 480 2.01 6.29 13.44
N ASP A 481 1.36 5.88 12.34
CA ASP A 481 0.14 5.10 12.38
C ASP A 481 0.02 4.14 11.18
N PRO A 482 -0.84 3.10 11.25
CA PRO A 482 -0.93 2.09 10.20
C PRO A 482 -1.35 2.60 8.81
N ARG A 483 -2.07 3.72 8.70
CA ARG A 483 -2.49 4.30 7.41
C ARG A 483 -1.35 5.00 6.69
N GLU A 484 -0.38 5.51 7.43
CA GLU A 484 0.86 6.00 6.83
C GLU A 484 1.55 4.89 6.04
N ALA A 485 1.66 3.70 6.63
CA ALA A 485 2.24 2.54 5.94
C ALA A 485 1.51 2.23 4.62
N ARG A 486 0.17 2.37 4.62
CA ARG A 486 -0.67 2.13 3.43
C ARG A 486 -0.40 3.13 2.30
N LEU A 487 -0.09 4.38 2.62
CA LEU A 487 0.28 5.39 1.61
C LEU A 487 1.55 4.97 0.84
N PHE A 488 2.45 4.29 1.53
CA PHE A 488 3.70 3.72 1.01
C PHE A 488 3.57 2.21 0.70
N GLU A 489 2.38 1.66 0.47
CA GLU A 489 2.29 0.31 -0.11
C GLU A 489 2.69 0.34 -1.59
N ALA A 490 3.32 -0.73 -2.09
CA ALA A 490 3.79 -0.80 -3.48
C ALA A 490 2.64 -0.76 -4.50
N LYS A 491 1.46 -1.26 -4.11
CA LYS A 491 0.23 -1.18 -4.88
C LYS A 491 -0.89 -0.65 -3.97
N PRO A 492 -1.67 0.34 -4.41
CA PRO A 492 -2.82 0.81 -3.65
C PRO A 492 -3.88 -0.28 -3.43
N ARG A 493 -4.68 -0.10 -2.39
CA ARG A 493 -5.87 -0.93 -2.17
C ARG A 493 -6.97 -0.64 -3.19
N GLU A 494 -7.78 -1.65 -3.44
CA GLU A 494 -9.03 -1.46 -4.17
C GLU A 494 -10.05 -0.69 -3.33
N LEU A 495 -11.02 -0.07 -3.99
CA LEU A 495 -12.11 0.67 -3.33
C LEU A 495 -12.86 -0.19 -2.30
N HIS A 496 -13.09 -1.48 -2.60
CA HIS A 496 -13.84 -2.38 -1.73
C HIS A 496 -13.12 -2.71 -0.41
N GLU A 497 -11.80 -2.52 -0.36
CA GLU A 497 -10.95 -2.71 0.82
C GLU A 497 -10.82 -1.43 1.67
N MET A 498 -11.36 -0.30 1.18
CA MET A 498 -11.33 0.97 1.91
C MET A 498 -12.27 0.91 3.11
N LYS A 499 -11.78 1.36 4.26
CA LYS A 499 -12.51 1.39 5.51
C LYS A 499 -13.18 2.75 5.70
N VAL A 500 -14.48 2.81 5.53
CA VAL A 500 -15.24 4.06 5.60
C VAL A 500 -16.08 4.08 6.87
N ALA A 501 -15.69 4.95 7.81
CA ALA A 501 -16.55 5.30 8.94
C ALA A 501 -17.76 6.07 8.40
N ALA A 502 -18.97 5.62 8.69
CA ALA A 502 -20.18 6.14 8.05
C ALA A 502 -21.30 6.49 9.02
N ILE A 503 -21.94 7.64 8.80
CA ILE A 503 -23.25 7.99 9.38
C ILE A 503 -24.23 8.18 8.23
N PHE A 504 -24.97 7.11 7.92
CA PHE A 504 -25.88 7.03 6.77
C PHE A 504 -27.28 6.59 7.17
N ASP A 505 -28.26 6.91 6.32
CA ASP A 505 -29.56 6.26 6.31
C ASP A 505 -29.48 4.85 5.68
N GLU A 506 -30.58 4.11 5.75
CA GLU A 506 -30.67 2.73 5.26
C GLU A 506 -30.40 2.63 3.74
N PHE A 507 -30.82 3.63 2.95
CA PHE A 507 -30.69 3.60 1.50
C PHE A 507 -29.24 3.83 1.06
N THR A 508 -28.57 4.82 1.67
CA THR A 508 -27.16 5.10 1.39
C THR A 508 -26.28 3.97 1.91
N THR A 509 -26.59 3.43 3.09
CA THR A 509 -25.87 2.25 3.64
C THR A 509 -25.93 1.06 2.68
N ALA A 510 -27.12 0.71 2.17
CA ALA A 510 -27.26 -0.39 1.22
C ALA A 510 -26.52 -0.13 -0.10
N SER A 511 -26.40 1.14 -0.50
CA SER A 511 -25.74 1.53 -1.75
C SER A 511 -24.21 1.44 -1.67
N TYR A 512 -23.61 1.83 -0.55
CA TYR A 512 -22.15 1.83 -0.36
C TYR A 512 -21.59 0.56 0.26
N ARG A 513 -22.41 -0.28 0.92
CA ARG A 513 -21.95 -1.53 1.56
C ARG A 513 -21.22 -2.48 0.60
N PRO A 514 -21.61 -2.61 -0.68
CA PRO A 514 -20.86 -3.44 -1.63
C PRO A 514 -19.57 -2.77 -2.16
N GLU A 515 -19.40 -1.47 -1.94
CA GLU A 515 -18.35 -0.65 -2.54
C GLU A 515 -17.13 -0.49 -1.64
N CYS A 516 -17.26 -0.73 -0.33
CA CYS A 516 -16.22 -0.51 0.68
C CYS A 516 -16.55 -1.23 2.00
N GLU A 517 -15.57 -1.34 2.89
CA GLU A 517 -15.78 -1.80 4.27
C GLU A 517 -16.42 -0.68 5.10
N LEU A 518 -17.76 -0.67 5.18
CA LEU A 518 -18.50 0.29 6.01
C LEU A 518 -18.36 -0.03 7.51
N ILE A 519 -17.93 0.98 8.27
CA ILE A 519 -17.86 0.97 9.73
C ILE A 519 -18.96 1.88 10.26
N THR A 520 -20.00 1.28 10.85
CA THR A 520 -21.10 2.00 11.50
C THR A 520 -20.92 2.00 13.01
N PHE A 521 -21.38 3.08 13.66
CA PHE A 521 -21.24 3.30 15.10
C PHE A 521 -22.37 4.21 15.61
N SER A 522 -22.55 4.23 16.92
CA SER A 522 -23.46 5.12 17.65
C SER A 522 -22.69 6.27 18.32
N PRO A 523 -23.37 7.32 18.79
CA PRO A 523 -22.74 8.38 19.56
C PRO A 523 -22.02 7.90 20.84
N ASP A 524 -22.41 6.74 21.38
CA ASP A 524 -21.89 6.22 22.65
C ASP A 524 -20.68 5.28 22.47
N ASP A 525 -20.50 4.66 21.30
CA ASP A 525 -19.47 3.63 21.06
C ASP A 525 -18.39 4.03 20.06
N TRP A 526 -18.56 5.14 19.33
CA TRP A 526 -17.63 5.54 18.27
C TRP A 526 -16.16 5.62 18.71
N PRO A 527 -15.77 6.07 19.93
CA PRO A 527 -14.36 6.15 20.28
C PRO A 527 -13.68 4.78 20.29
N ALA A 528 -14.37 3.76 20.80
CA ALA A 528 -13.85 2.40 20.85
C ALA A 528 -13.85 1.76 19.46
N VAL A 529 -14.94 1.94 18.70
CA VAL A 529 -15.05 1.38 17.34
C VAL A 529 -13.99 1.95 16.41
N LEU A 530 -13.78 3.27 16.40
CA LEU A 530 -12.82 3.88 15.48
C LEU A 530 -11.36 3.63 15.90
N ALA A 531 -11.08 3.54 17.20
CA ALA A 531 -9.76 3.16 17.68
C ALA A 531 -9.36 1.73 17.27
N ASP A 532 -10.31 0.79 17.29
CA ASP A 532 -10.10 -0.61 16.87
C ASP A 532 -10.05 -0.76 15.35
N ARG A 533 -11.01 -0.17 14.64
CA ARG A 533 -11.21 -0.41 13.21
C ARG A 533 -10.32 0.43 12.30
N GLN A 534 -9.84 1.58 12.77
CA GLN A 534 -8.90 2.48 12.07
C GLN A 534 -9.39 2.85 10.65
N PRO A 535 -10.47 3.65 10.54
CA PRO A 535 -11.03 4.03 9.24
C PRO A 535 -10.02 4.86 8.43
N ASP A 536 -10.12 4.75 7.11
CA ASP A 536 -9.35 5.55 6.16
C ASP A 536 -9.91 6.97 6.06
N PHE A 537 -11.24 7.12 6.10
CA PHE A 537 -11.92 8.42 6.19
C PHE A 537 -13.30 8.27 6.83
N LEU A 538 -13.87 9.40 7.28
CA LEU A 538 -15.24 9.53 7.77
C LEU A 538 -16.12 10.14 6.67
N MET A 539 -17.27 9.53 6.40
CA MET A 539 -18.29 10.07 5.51
C MET A 539 -19.64 10.18 6.23
N VAL A 540 -20.19 11.39 6.26
CA VAL A 540 -21.47 11.69 6.92
C VAL A 540 -22.41 12.29 5.89
N GLU A 541 -23.60 11.70 5.73
CA GLU A 541 -24.61 12.34 4.88
C GLU A 541 -25.44 13.35 5.67
N SER A 542 -26.27 14.15 4.99
CA SER A 542 -27.34 14.97 5.57
C SER A 542 -28.45 14.10 6.19
N ALA A 543 -28.12 13.39 7.27
CA ALA A 543 -28.96 12.39 7.90
C ALA A 543 -29.95 13.01 8.89
N TRP A 544 -31.22 12.66 8.75
CA TRP A 544 -32.25 13.02 9.75
C TRP A 544 -32.17 12.16 11.01
N LYS A 545 -31.82 10.88 10.84
CA LYS A 545 -31.79 9.86 11.89
C LYS A 545 -30.43 9.15 12.02
N GLY A 546 -29.72 8.96 10.90
CA GLY A 546 -28.46 8.22 10.81
C GLY A 546 -28.55 6.79 11.37
N ASN A 547 -27.40 6.10 11.45
CA ASN A 547 -27.25 4.68 11.79
C ASN A 547 -28.26 4.18 12.84
N ASP A 548 -29.16 3.28 12.43
CA ASP A 548 -30.20 2.68 13.29
C ASP A 548 -30.99 3.71 14.15
N LYS A 549 -31.10 4.94 13.67
CA LYS A 549 -31.74 6.10 14.30
C LYS A 549 -31.03 6.67 15.53
N THR A 550 -29.81 6.21 15.82
CA THR A 550 -29.03 6.64 16.99
C THR A 550 -28.47 8.05 16.87
N TRP A 551 -28.37 8.59 15.66
CA TRP A 551 -27.89 9.95 15.34
C TRP A 551 -29.02 10.97 15.15
N GLU A 552 -30.25 10.63 15.51
CA GLU A 552 -31.42 11.50 15.36
C GLU A 552 -31.20 12.83 16.09
N LYS A 553 -31.45 13.94 15.38
CA LYS A 553 -31.23 15.33 15.85
C LYS A 553 -29.77 15.72 16.14
N LYS A 554 -28.79 14.89 15.80
CA LYS A 554 -27.35 15.19 16.02
C LYS A 554 -26.67 15.81 14.80
N ILE A 555 -27.15 15.49 13.59
CA ILE A 555 -26.57 15.98 12.33
C ILE A 555 -27.33 17.21 11.79
N VAL A 556 -28.66 17.22 11.86
CA VAL A 556 -29.49 18.31 11.32
C VAL A 556 -29.68 19.46 12.33
N LYS A 557 -29.74 20.71 11.84
CA LYS A 557 -30.04 21.90 12.65
C LYS A 557 -31.50 21.93 13.12
N TYR A 558 -31.69 21.65 14.41
CA TYR A 558 -32.89 21.98 15.18
C TYR A 558 -32.59 23.10 16.17
N GLY A 559 -33.61 23.84 16.59
CA GLY A 559 -33.45 25.11 17.33
C GLY A 559 -32.48 25.09 18.52
N THR A 560 -32.30 23.95 19.21
CA THR A 560 -31.40 23.79 20.36
C THR A 560 -30.35 22.68 20.19
N ASN A 561 -30.01 22.27 18.96
CA ASN A 561 -28.97 21.25 18.74
C ASN A 561 -27.58 21.79 19.17
N THR A 562 -26.77 20.96 19.85
CA THR A 562 -25.44 21.35 20.34
C THR A 562 -24.27 20.75 19.57
N TRP A 563 -24.50 19.79 18.65
CA TRP A 563 -23.47 19.06 17.86
C TRP A 563 -22.30 18.46 18.68
N GLU A 564 -22.40 18.39 20.00
CA GLU A 564 -21.30 17.99 20.90
C GLU A 564 -20.69 16.65 20.53
N GLU A 565 -21.51 15.63 20.24
CA GLU A 565 -20.99 14.30 19.88
C GLU A 565 -20.36 14.27 18.48
N LEU A 566 -20.86 15.09 17.55
CA LEU A 566 -20.27 15.21 16.23
C LEU A 566 -18.91 15.93 16.31
N ASP A 567 -18.83 17.02 17.08
CA ASP A 567 -17.60 17.77 17.26
C ASP A 567 -16.51 16.93 17.91
N ALA A 568 -16.85 16.13 18.93
CA ALA A 568 -15.91 15.20 19.55
C ALA A 568 -15.39 14.13 18.57
N LEU A 569 -16.26 13.63 17.68
CA LEU A 569 -15.90 12.68 16.63
C LEU A 569 -14.96 13.34 15.60
N LEU A 570 -15.27 14.55 15.14
CA LEU A 570 -14.46 15.28 14.16
C LEU A 570 -13.11 15.69 14.74
N ASP A 571 -13.04 16.08 16.01
CA ASP A 571 -11.79 16.34 16.71
C ASP A 571 -10.91 15.10 16.80
N TRP A 572 -11.49 13.93 17.09
CA TRP A 572 -10.74 12.68 17.06
C TRP A 572 -10.22 12.37 15.66
N CYS A 573 -11.04 12.58 14.62
CA CYS A 573 -10.60 12.42 13.23
C CYS A 573 -9.41 13.34 12.91
N ARG A 574 -9.48 14.60 13.33
CA ARG A 574 -8.42 15.60 13.14
C ARG A 574 -7.12 15.19 13.82
N VAL A 575 -7.15 14.76 15.09
CA VAL A 575 -5.96 14.32 15.84
C VAL A 575 -5.33 13.04 15.28
N ASN A 576 -6.12 12.23 14.58
CA ASN A 576 -5.68 10.97 13.98
C ASN A 576 -5.60 11.06 12.44
N ASN A 577 -5.42 12.22 11.81
CA ASN A 577 -5.30 12.34 10.34
C ASN A 577 -6.38 11.59 9.52
N VAL A 578 -7.61 11.48 10.02
CA VAL A 578 -8.75 10.92 9.28
C VAL A 578 -9.43 12.05 8.51
N PRO A 579 -9.43 12.05 7.17
CA PRO A 579 -10.22 12.99 6.37
C PRO A 579 -11.70 12.87 6.67
N THR A 580 -12.40 14.01 6.69
CA THR A 580 -13.84 14.06 6.98
C THR A 580 -14.61 14.60 5.77
N VAL A 581 -15.65 13.87 5.37
CA VAL A 581 -16.48 14.17 4.20
C VAL A 581 -17.92 14.34 4.63
N PHE A 582 -18.57 15.45 4.26
CA PHE A 582 -20.00 15.64 4.39
C PHE A 582 -20.68 15.57 3.02
N TRP A 583 -21.77 14.81 2.88
CA TRP A 583 -22.57 14.76 1.66
C TRP A 583 -24.01 15.18 1.92
N ASN A 584 -24.38 16.38 1.47
CA ASN A 584 -25.75 16.84 1.54
C ASN A 584 -26.58 16.36 0.34
N LYS A 585 -27.37 15.32 0.59
CA LYS A 585 -28.29 14.69 -0.38
C LYS A 585 -29.70 15.28 -0.36
N GLU A 586 -29.96 16.22 0.54
CA GLU A 586 -31.26 16.87 0.75
C GLU A 586 -31.31 18.27 0.10
N ASP A 587 -30.22 18.66 -0.58
CA ASP A 587 -30.08 19.91 -1.27
C ASP A 587 -30.86 19.97 -2.59
N PRO A 588 -31.25 21.19 -3.02
CA PRO A 588 -31.04 22.48 -2.37
C PRO A 588 -32.09 22.81 -1.30
N ILE A 589 -33.14 22.00 -1.16
CA ILE A 589 -34.32 22.30 -0.33
C ILE A 589 -33.96 22.43 1.16
N HIS A 590 -32.96 21.67 1.61
CA HIS A 590 -32.56 21.61 3.02
C HIS A 590 -31.16 22.17 3.30
N TYR A 591 -30.63 23.02 2.43
CA TYR A 591 -29.35 23.72 2.62
C TYR A 591 -29.23 24.36 4.02
N ASP A 592 -30.17 25.23 4.38
CA ASP A 592 -30.18 25.96 5.67
C ASP A 592 -30.23 25.03 6.90
N ARG A 593 -30.66 23.79 6.72
CA ARG A 593 -30.76 22.79 7.80
C ARG A 593 -29.43 22.08 8.05
N PHE A 594 -28.52 22.07 7.10
CA PHE A 594 -27.29 21.28 7.14
C PHE A 594 -26.01 22.09 6.94
N ILE A 595 -26.08 23.34 6.49
CA ILE A 595 -24.87 24.16 6.27
C ILE A 595 -23.99 24.31 7.52
N GLU A 596 -24.58 24.53 8.71
CA GLU A 596 -23.80 24.60 9.96
C GLU A 596 -23.06 23.30 10.29
N THR A 597 -23.56 22.18 9.80
CA THR A 597 -22.91 20.88 9.95
C THR A 597 -21.82 20.72 8.90
N ALA A 598 -22.10 21.06 7.64
CA ALA A 598 -21.17 20.98 6.53
C ALA A 598 -19.87 21.77 6.78
N LYS A 599 -19.96 22.96 7.39
CA LYS A 599 -18.83 23.84 7.75
C LYS A 599 -17.77 23.20 8.66
N ARG A 600 -18.08 22.05 9.27
CA ARG A 600 -17.20 21.35 10.21
C ARG A 600 -16.34 20.27 9.55
N PHE A 601 -16.58 19.97 8.27
CA PHE A 601 -15.92 18.89 7.55
C PHE A 601 -14.84 19.42 6.61
N ASP A 602 -13.85 18.59 6.31
CA ASP A 602 -12.74 18.94 5.42
C ASP A 602 -13.20 19.06 3.96
N PHE A 603 -14.13 18.19 3.56
CA PHE A 603 -14.72 18.10 2.22
C PHE A 603 -16.24 18.13 2.29
N VAL A 604 -16.86 18.89 1.40
CA VAL A 604 -18.32 18.99 1.31
C VAL A 604 -18.79 18.63 -0.08
N TYR A 605 -19.76 17.72 -0.15
CA TYR A 605 -20.44 17.37 -1.37
C TYR A 605 -21.91 17.73 -1.28
N THR A 606 -22.47 18.13 -2.42
CA THR A 606 -23.90 18.39 -2.56
C THR A 606 -24.44 17.67 -3.78
N THR A 607 -25.71 17.29 -3.76
CA THR A 607 -26.38 16.76 -4.95
C THR A 607 -26.67 17.84 -6.00
N ASP A 608 -26.64 19.12 -5.65
CA ASP A 608 -26.97 20.24 -6.54
C ASP A 608 -25.75 21.13 -6.85
N ALA A 609 -25.27 21.11 -8.09
CA ALA A 609 -24.15 21.93 -8.53
C ALA A 609 -24.45 23.45 -8.51
N ASN A 610 -25.72 23.88 -8.49
CA ASN A 610 -26.06 25.31 -8.49
C ASN A 610 -25.70 26.03 -7.18
N ILE A 611 -25.47 25.29 -6.08
CA ILE A 611 -25.18 25.86 -4.75
C ILE A 611 -23.73 25.64 -4.32
N LEU A 612 -22.84 25.24 -5.23
CA LEU A 612 -21.42 25.03 -4.91
C LEU A 612 -20.76 26.31 -4.41
N ASP A 613 -21.03 27.45 -5.05
CA ASP A 613 -20.45 28.73 -4.64
C ASP A 613 -20.94 29.17 -3.26
N ASN A 614 -22.20 28.88 -2.91
CA ASN A 614 -22.72 29.11 -1.55
C ASN A 614 -21.94 28.30 -0.51
N TYR A 615 -21.72 27.00 -0.76
CA TYR A 615 -20.93 26.17 0.15
C TYR A 615 -19.47 26.64 0.25
N LYS A 616 -18.83 27.03 -0.84
CA LYS A 616 -17.45 27.54 -0.81
C LYS A 616 -17.35 28.80 0.05
N GLU A 617 -18.29 29.72 -0.09
CA GLU A 617 -18.37 30.94 0.71
C GLU A 617 -18.61 30.61 2.20
N ASP A 618 -19.63 29.80 2.50
CA ASP A 618 -20.04 29.52 3.88
C ASP A 618 -19.05 28.61 4.64
N CYS A 619 -18.41 27.65 3.95
CA CYS A 619 -17.37 26.77 4.51
C CYS A 619 -15.99 27.43 4.54
N GLY A 620 -15.74 28.44 3.71
CA GLY A 620 -14.46 29.15 3.63
C GLY A 620 -13.34 28.36 2.94
N HIS A 621 -13.68 27.41 2.05
CA HIS A 621 -12.69 26.63 1.30
C HIS A 621 -13.27 26.05 -0.02
N ASP A 622 -12.39 25.74 -0.98
CA ASP A 622 -12.78 25.25 -2.31
C ASP A 622 -12.94 23.73 -2.43
N ARG A 623 -12.73 22.98 -1.34
CA ARG A 623 -12.95 21.52 -1.26
C ARG A 623 -14.43 21.15 -1.21
N VAL A 624 -15.18 21.69 -2.18
CA VAL A 624 -16.62 21.56 -2.32
C VAL A 624 -16.92 21.03 -3.72
N GLY A 625 -17.72 19.96 -3.84
CA GLY A 625 -18.01 19.32 -5.11
C GLY A 625 -19.47 18.88 -5.28
N ALA A 626 -19.88 18.65 -6.52
CA ALA A 626 -21.15 17.99 -6.80
C ALA A 626 -20.96 16.47 -6.77
N LEU A 627 -21.82 15.79 -6.01
CA LEU A 627 -21.91 14.33 -5.93
C LEU A 627 -23.38 13.92 -6.19
N PRO A 628 -23.76 13.70 -7.46
CA PRO A 628 -25.10 13.27 -7.82
C PRO A 628 -25.40 11.88 -7.27
N PHE A 629 -26.68 11.55 -7.15
CA PHE A 629 -27.09 10.16 -6.92
C PHE A 629 -26.59 9.20 -8.02
N ALA A 630 -26.67 7.91 -7.73
CA ALA A 630 -26.18 6.84 -8.58
C ALA A 630 -27.00 5.55 -8.37
N ALA A 631 -26.72 4.52 -9.18
CA ALA A 631 -27.23 3.18 -8.99
C ALA A 631 -26.20 2.27 -8.30
N GLN A 632 -26.68 1.32 -7.49
CA GLN A 632 -25.86 0.22 -6.96
C GLN A 632 -26.21 -1.05 -7.77
N PRO A 633 -25.33 -1.55 -8.66
CA PRO A 633 -25.59 -2.72 -9.51
C PRO A 633 -26.06 -3.98 -8.78
N LYS A 634 -25.60 -4.28 -7.56
CA LYS A 634 -26.09 -5.48 -6.84
C LYS A 634 -27.56 -5.38 -6.43
N GLU A 635 -28.06 -4.17 -6.21
CA GLU A 635 -29.44 -3.90 -5.81
C GLU A 635 -30.34 -3.56 -7.03
N HIS A 636 -29.81 -2.77 -7.95
CA HIS A 636 -30.49 -2.22 -9.12
C HIS A 636 -29.82 -2.75 -10.38
N ASN A 637 -30.47 -3.74 -10.99
CA ASN A 637 -29.93 -4.52 -12.10
C ASN A 637 -31.03 -5.12 -12.95
N PRO A 638 -30.74 -5.58 -14.17
CA PRO A 638 -31.76 -6.10 -15.07
C PRO A 638 -32.29 -7.49 -14.70
N ILE A 639 -31.74 -8.18 -13.68
CA ILE A 639 -32.15 -9.53 -13.28
C ILE A 639 -33.67 -9.56 -13.06
N ARG A 640 -34.36 -10.39 -13.84
CA ARG A 640 -35.82 -10.46 -13.86
C ARG A 640 -36.38 -10.98 -12.55
N LEU A 641 -37.49 -10.38 -12.11
CA LEU A 641 -38.33 -10.96 -11.07
C LEU A 641 -39.07 -12.21 -11.62
N PRO A 642 -39.56 -13.11 -10.75
CA PRO A 642 -40.45 -14.18 -11.18
C PRO A 642 -41.67 -13.63 -11.94
N GLY A 643 -41.96 -14.20 -13.10
CA GLY A 643 -43.04 -13.75 -13.99
C GLY A 643 -42.57 -12.84 -15.14
N THR A 644 -43.53 -12.17 -15.77
CA THR A 644 -43.31 -11.19 -16.85
C THR A 644 -43.50 -9.77 -16.34
N ARG A 645 -42.86 -8.80 -17.00
CA ARG A 645 -43.14 -7.38 -16.72
C ARG A 645 -44.57 -7.05 -17.12
N GLU A 646 -45.27 -6.36 -16.24
CA GLU A 646 -46.57 -5.81 -16.58
C GLU A 646 -46.40 -4.68 -17.62
N PRO A 647 -47.23 -4.64 -18.69
CA PRO A 647 -47.15 -3.65 -19.75
C PRO A 647 -47.77 -2.31 -19.31
N TYR A 648 -47.43 -1.85 -18.11
CA TYR A 648 -47.94 -0.62 -17.50
C TYR A 648 -46.79 0.30 -17.09
N ALA A 649 -47.13 1.55 -16.81
CA ALA A 649 -46.26 2.48 -16.12
C ALA A 649 -46.39 2.34 -14.60
N SER A 650 -45.29 2.46 -13.86
CA SER A 650 -45.27 2.41 -12.40
C SER A 650 -44.76 3.71 -11.78
N PHE A 651 -45.34 4.09 -10.64
CA PHE A 651 -44.81 5.16 -9.79
C PHE A 651 -44.76 4.68 -8.33
N ALA A 652 -43.62 4.86 -7.67
CA ALA A 652 -43.47 4.60 -6.25
C ALA A 652 -43.01 5.87 -5.52
N GLY A 653 -43.91 6.53 -4.78
CA GLY A 653 -43.64 7.84 -4.19
C GLY A 653 -44.81 8.45 -3.44
N SER A 654 -44.72 9.76 -3.20
CA SER A 654 -45.75 10.53 -2.48
C SER A 654 -46.40 11.57 -3.39
N TYR A 655 -47.69 11.81 -3.17
CA TYR A 655 -48.42 12.96 -3.69
C TYR A 655 -48.38 14.10 -2.66
N TYR A 656 -48.28 15.35 -3.10
CA TYR A 656 -48.39 16.53 -2.24
C TYR A 656 -49.52 17.42 -2.76
N ALA A 657 -50.66 17.42 -2.09
CA ALA A 657 -51.86 18.14 -2.55
C ALA A 657 -51.73 19.66 -2.40
N ASN A 658 -51.02 20.12 -1.36
CA ASN A 658 -50.97 21.53 -0.96
C ASN A 658 -49.57 22.15 -1.02
N ARG A 659 -48.59 21.52 -1.67
CA ARG A 659 -47.22 22.03 -1.85
C ARG A 659 -46.77 21.83 -3.30
N HIS A 660 -45.99 22.78 -3.83
CA HIS A 660 -45.44 22.75 -5.19
C HIS A 660 -46.52 22.61 -6.28
N GLU A 661 -47.29 23.67 -6.53
CA GLU A 661 -48.39 23.66 -7.50
C GLU A 661 -47.96 23.24 -8.91
N SER A 662 -46.81 23.74 -9.40
CA SER A 662 -46.25 23.35 -10.70
C SER A 662 -45.95 21.84 -10.77
N ARG A 663 -45.29 21.29 -9.75
CA ARG A 663 -45.01 19.85 -9.63
C ARG A 663 -46.29 19.02 -9.65
N ARG A 664 -47.35 19.51 -9.01
CA ARG A 664 -48.66 18.83 -9.00
C ARG A 664 -49.27 18.79 -10.39
N ILE A 665 -49.27 19.92 -11.10
CA ILE A 665 -49.79 20.02 -12.47
C ILE A 665 -49.02 19.08 -13.41
N ASP A 666 -47.68 19.09 -13.35
CA ASP A 666 -46.85 18.22 -14.17
C ASP A 666 -47.09 16.73 -13.85
N MET A 667 -47.23 16.39 -12.57
CA MET A 667 -47.51 15.02 -12.16
C MET A 667 -48.90 14.55 -12.58
N ASP A 668 -49.93 15.40 -12.44
CA ASP A 668 -51.30 15.09 -12.87
C ASP A 668 -51.35 14.86 -14.39
N ARG A 669 -50.65 15.69 -15.19
CA ARG A 669 -50.50 15.51 -16.64
C ARG A 669 -49.80 14.19 -16.97
N LEU A 670 -48.64 13.94 -16.34
CA LEU A 670 -47.86 12.72 -16.55
C LEU A 670 -48.68 11.46 -16.26
N PHE A 671 -49.41 11.47 -15.16
CA PHE A 671 -50.19 10.31 -14.71
C PHE A 671 -51.45 10.13 -15.57
N ALA A 672 -52.09 11.21 -16.02
CA ALA A 672 -53.22 11.14 -16.93
C ALA A 672 -52.83 10.53 -18.28
N ALA A 673 -51.65 10.87 -18.81
CA ALA A 673 -51.12 10.25 -20.03
C ALA A 673 -50.83 8.76 -19.83
N ALA A 674 -50.18 8.39 -18.71
CA ALA A 674 -49.89 7.01 -18.38
C ALA A 674 -51.15 6.15 -18.14
N ASP A 675 -52.18 6.67 -17.46
CA ASP A 675 -53.41 5.92 -17.12
C ASP A 675 -54.18 5.46 -18.37
N LYS A 676 -54.00 6.12 -19.54
CA LYS A 676 -54.58 5.68 -20.83
C LYS A 676 -54.05 4.31 -21.28
N TYR A 677 -52.80 3.98 -20.93
CA TYR A 677 -52.12 2.74 -21.30
C TYR A 677 -51.96 1.77 -20.12
N GLY A 678 -52.21 2.25 -18.91
CA GLY A 678 -52.19 1.49 -17.66
C GLY A 678 -51.15 2.04 -16.69
N LEU A 679 -51.61 2.33 -15.47
CA LEU A 679 -50.83 2.98 -14.42
C LEU A 679 -50.94 2.18 -13.11
N VAL A 680 -49.81 2.05 -12.41
CA VAL A 680 -49.72 1.47 -11.07
C VAL A 680 -49.00 2.42 -10.14
N ILE A 681 -49.61 2.71 -8.99
CA ILE A 681 -49.07 3.62 -7.97
C ILE A 681 -48.83 2.83 -6.67
N TYR A 682 -47.61 2.94 -6.16
CA TYR A 682 -47.26 2.58 -4.80
C TYR A 682 -47.09 3.85 -3.96
N ASP A 683 -48.09 4.16 -3.15
CA ASP A 683 -48.15 5.36 -2.32
C ASP A 683 -47.39 5.14 -1.00
N ARG A 684 -46.32 5.91 -0.78
CA ARG A 684 -45.53 5.86 0.48
C ARG A 684 -46.38 6.18 1.71
N ASN A 685 -47.45 6.97 1.55
CA ASN A 685 -48.33 7.40 2.63
C ASN A 685 -49.64 6.59 2.67
N TYR A 686 -49.73 5.47 1.94
CA TYR A 686 -50.98 4.72 1.78
C TYR A 686 -51.68 4.40 3.11
N GLU A 687 -50.96 3.82 4.07
CA GLU A 687 -51.54 3.45 5.38
C GLU A 687 -52.02 4.65 6.19
N MET A 688 -51.34 5.80 6.09
CA MET A 688 -51.72 7.03 6.76
C MET A 688 -52.95 7.67 6.09
N ASN A 689 -52.97 7.67 4.76
CA ASN A 689 -54.08 8.14 3.94
C ASN A 689 -55.35 7.28 4.15
N GLN A 690 -55.21 5.96 4.27
CA GLN A 690 -56.33 5.05 4.60
C GLN A 690 -56.90 5.28 6.00
N ARG A 691 -56.06 5.73 6.94
CA ARG A 691 -56.49 6.10 8.31
C ARG A 691 -57.11 7.49 8.39
N GLY A 692 -57.07 8.29 7.32
CA GLY A 692 -57.60 9.66 7.30
C GLY A 692 -56.80 10.64 8.18
N GLU A 693 -55.52 10.35 8.43
CA GLU A 693 -54.67 11.18 9.30
C GLU A 693 -54.21 12.48 8.62
N THR A 694 -54.23 12.54 7.28
CA THR A 694 -53.97 13.76 6.50
C THR A 694 -54.56 13.67 5.09
N ASP A 695 -55.18 14.76 4.64
CA ASP A 695 -55.63 14.89 3.24
C ASP A 695 -54.55 15.51 2.35
N GLN A 696 -53.45 16.01 2.93
CA GLN A 696 -52.42 16.76 2.21
C GLN A 696 -51.51 15.89 1.35
N LEU A 697 -51.54 14.57 1.54
CA LEU A 697 -50.67 13.60 0.86
C LEU A 697 -51.46 12.59 0.02
N GLN A 698 -52.75 12.83 -0.18
CA GLN A 698 -53.64 11.90 -0.88
C GLN A 698 -53.64 12.17 -2.39
N PHE A 699 -53.57 11.10 -3.19
CA PHE A 699 -53.70 11.18 -4.64
C PHE A 699 -55.13 11.59 -5.08
N PRO A 700 -55.27 12.31 -6.20
CA PRO A 700 -56.55 12.68 -6.81
C PRO A 700 -57.46 11.48 -7.07
N GLU A 701 -58.77 11.71 -7.01
CA GLU A 701 -59.78 10.64 -7.13
C GLU A 701 -59.61 9.80 -8.40
N GLN A 702 -59.29 10.43 -9.52
CA GLN A 702 -59.09 9.78 -10.81
C GLN A 702 -57.98 8.69 -10.83
N PHE A 703 -56.98 8.79 -9.93
CA PHE A 703 -55.85 7.85 -9.86
C PHE A 703 -55.97 6.84 -8.72
N ARG A 704 -56.99 6.93 -7.85
CA ARG A 704 -57.11 6.05 -6.68
C ARG A 704 -57.25 4.56 -7.07
N LYS A 705 -57.91 4.28 -8.20
CA LYS A 705 -58.04 2.91 -8.76
C LYS A 705 -56.68 2.28 -9.12
N SER A 706 -55.68 3.11 -9.37
CA SER A 706 -54.34 2.71 -9.83
C SER A 706 -53.40 2.43 -8.64
N ILE A 707 -53.82 2.73 -7.41
CA ILE A 707 -53.02 2.51 -6.19
C ILE A 707 -53.08 1.05 -5.76
N ARG A 708 -51.91 0.41 -5.64
CA ARG A 708 -51.76 -0.99 -5.16
C ARG A 708 -51.25 -1.12 -3.72
N GLY A 709 -51.16 -0.01 -2.99
CA GLY A 709 -50.69 0.04 -1.60
C GLY A 709 -49.36 0.77 -1.46
N SER A 710 -48.56 0.39 -0.47
CA SER A 710 -47.19 0.90 -0.24
C SER A 710 -46.16 -0.23 -0.41
N LEU A 711 -44.90 0.13 -0.66
CA LEU A 711 -43.78 -0.83 -0.70
C LEU A 711 -42.80 -0.53 0.43
N LYS A 712 -42.31 -1.58 1.09
CA LYS A 712 -41.13 -1.51 1.94
C LYS A 712 -39.87 -1.37 1.08
N TYR A 713 -38.78 -0.93 1.70
CA TYR A 713 -37.50 -0.73 1.00
C TYR A 713 -37.06 -1.98 0.22
N ASN A 714 -37.00 -3.13 0.87
CA ASN A 714 -36.64 -4.42 0.26
C ASN A 714 -37.64 -4.95 -0.80
N GLN A 715 -38.72 -4.21 -1.09
CA GLN A 715 -39.70 -4.54 -2.12
C GLN A 715 -39.68 -3.55 -3.28
N ILE A 716 -38.84 -2.52 -3.25
CA ILE A 716 -38.83 -1.44 -4.25
C ILE A 716 -38.53 -1.96 -5.66
N ALA A 717 -37.75 -3.04 -5.76
CA ALA A 717 -37.47 -3.74 -7.01
C ALA A 717 -38.76 -4.16 -7.76
N LYS A 718 -39.89 -4.39 -7.07
CA LYS A 718 -41.18 -4.65 -7.73
C LYS A 718 -41.65 -3.48 -8.60
N ALA A 719 -41.48 -2.25 -8.11
CA ALA A 719 -41.83 -1.06 -8.88
C ALA A 719 -40.83 -0.83 -10.03
N TYR A 720 -39.54 -1.05 -9.78
CA TYR A 720 -38.49 -0.71 -10.75
C TYR A 720 -38.31 -1.77 -11.84
N LYS A 721 -38.52 -3.05 -11.53
CA LYS A 721 -38.30 -4.19 -12.45
C LYS A 721 -39.58 -4.87 -12.92
N GLY A 722 -40.69 -4.68 -12.21
CA GLY A 722 -41.95 -5.39 -12.48
C GLY A 722 -42.78 -4.81 -13.61
N PHE A 723 -42.42 -3.64 -14.12
CA PHE A 723 -43.21 -2.87 -15.09
C PHE A 723 -42.35 -2.44 -16.27
N LYS A 724 -42.96 -2.28 -17.46
CA LYS A 724 -42.25 -1.80 -18.65
C LYS A 724 -41.77 -0.36 -18.48
N VAL A 725 -42.58 0.54 -17.91
CA VAL A 725 -42.20 1.96 -17.79
C VAL A 725 -42.19 2.39 -16.33
N MET A 726 -41.22 3.23 -15.96
CA MET A 726 -41.19 3.86 -14.65
C MET A 726 -41.36 5.38 -14.75
N LEU A 727 -42.20 5.93 -13.88
CA LEU A 727 -42.47 7.35 -13.81
C LEU A 727 -41.59 8.03 -12.77
N ASN A 728 -41.04 9.19 -13.14
CA ASN A 728 -40.33 10.07 -12.24
C ASN A 728 -40.93 11.49 -12.24
N VAL A 729 -40.90 12.14 -11.09
CA VAL A 729 -41.40 13.50 -10.91
C VAL A 729 -40.39 14.27 -10.08
N ASN A 730 -39.88 15.35 -10.66
CA ASN A 730 -38.84 16.18 -10.06
C ASN A 730 -39.44 17.32 -9.23
N SER A 731 -38.78 17.63 -8.11
CA SER A 731 -39.06 18.82 -7.30
C SER A 731 -38.09 19.96 -7.57
N VAL A 732 -36.96 19.65 -8.21
CA VAL A 732 -35.89 20.57 -8.62
C VAL A 732 -35.69 20.34 -10.12
N ASN A 733 -35.86 21.39 -10.91
CA ASN A 733 -35.98 21.25 -12.37
C ASN A 733 -34.82 21.93 -13.11
N ASP A 734 -34.12 22.84 -12.47
CA ASP A 734 -33.06 23.71 -13.02
C ASP A 734 -31.64 23.29 -12.60
N SER A 735 -31.51 22.37 -11.63
CA SER A 735 -30.21 21.80 -11.26
C SER A 735 -29.62 20.96 -12.39
N PRO A 736 -28.32 21.12 -12.70
CA PRO A 736 -27.61 20.27 -13.65
C PRO A 736 -27.26 18.87 -13.10
N THR A 737 -27.40 18.64 -11.79
CA THR A 737 -26.99 17.38 -11.16
C THR A 737 -28.04 16.78 -10.23
N MET A 738 -28.99 17.57 -9.72
CA MET A 738 -29.98 17.10 -8.74
C MET A 738 -31.27 16.64 -9.41
N PHE A 739 -31.55 15.34 -9.28
CA PHE A 739 -32.84 14.71 -9.53
C PHE A 739 -32.92 13.38 -8.75
N SER A 740 -34.08 12.73 -8.75
CA SER A 740 -34.28 11.53 -7.93
C SER A 740 -33.34 10.38 -8.31
N ARG A 741 -32.73 9.73 -7.30
CA ARG A 741 -32.00 8.46 -7.44
C ARG A 741 -32.76 7.40 -8.25
N ARG A 742 -34.09 7.42 -8.17
CA ARG A 742 -34.98 6.52 -8.91
C ARG A 742 -34.63 6.47 -10.39
N VAL A 743 -34.31 7.59 -11.02
CA VAL A 743 -34.02 7.63 -12.46
C VAL A 743 -32.84 6.72 -12.81
N PHE A 744 -31.74 6.83 -12.06
CA PHE A 744 -30.59 5.93 -12.23
C PHE A 744 -30.95 4.48 -11.93
N GLU A 745 -31.67 4.24 -10.83
CA GLU A 745 -32.04 2.91 -10.37
C GLU A 745 -32.93 2.15 -11.36
N GLY A 746 -33.88 2.84 -12.01
CA GLY A 746 -34.75 2.23 -13.02
C GLY A 746 -34.03 1.93 -14.31
N LEU A 747 -33.19 2.84 -14.80
CA LEU A 747 -32.37 2.58 -15.99
C LEU A 747 -31.41 1.41 -15.75
N ALA A 748 -30.76 1.34 -14.57
CA ALA A 748 -29.94 0.18 -14.19
C ALA A 748 -30.74 -1.14 -14.13
N CYS A 749 -32.05 -1.06 -13.89
CA CYS A 749 -32.97 -2.18 -13.99
C CYS A 749 -33.41 -2.51 -15.43
N ALA A 750 -32.82 -1.89 -16.45
CA ALA A 750 -33.27 -1.94 -17.84
C ALA A 750 -34.76 -1.56 -17.99
N THR A 751 -35.21 -0.56 -17.23
CA THR A 751 -36.60 -0.07 -17.26
C THR A 751 -36.59 1.40 -17.72
N PRO A 752 -37.11 1.69 -18.93
CA PRO A 752 -37.23 3.05 -19.44
C PRO A 752 -37.96 3.98 -18.47
N VAL A 753 -37.47 5.23 -18.41
CA VAL A 753 -38.00 6.25 -17.49
C VAL A 753 -38.68 7.36 -18.27
N VAL A 754 -39.90 7.72 -17.85
CA VAL A 754 -40.58 8.93 -18.28
C VAL A 754 -40.64 9.89 -17.10
N SER A 755 -40.11 11.09 -17.27
CA SER A 755 -39.89 12.04 -16.19
C SER A 755 -40.48 13.41 -16.50
N THR A 756 -40.92 14.15 -15.48
CA THR A 756 -41.14 15.60 -15.63
C THR A 756 -39.82 16.31 -15.93
N ARG A 757 -39.89 17.53 -16.50
CA ARG A 757 -38.73 18.32 -16.92
C ARG A 757 -37.63 18.39 -15.84
N SER A 758 -36.39 18.13 -16.23
CA SER A 758 -35.19 18.34 -15.41
C SER A 758 -33.97 18.60 -16.29
N VAL A 759 -33.22 19.65 -15.98
CA VAL A 759 -31.95 19.97 -16.65
C VAL A 759 -30.94 18.85 -16.42
N GLY A 760 -30.77 18.39 -15.18
CA GLY A 760 -29.81 17.34 -14.85
C GLY A 760 -30.10 16.02 -15.52
N VAL A 761 -31.38 15.60 -15.63
CA VAL A 761 -31.73 14.39 -16.39
C VAL A 761 -31.30 14.52 -17.84
N LYS A 762 -31.61 15.66 -18.49
CA LYS A 762 -31.23 15.90 -19.89
C LYS A 762 -29.71 15.88 -20.09
N GLN A 763 -28.95 16.51 -19.19
CA GLN A 763 -27.50 16.62 -19.30
C GLN A 763 -26.78 15.31 -19.01
N MET A 764 -27.23 14.56 -18.00
CA MET A 764 -26.54 13.35 -17.54
C MET A 764 -26.97 12.08 -18.27
N LEU A 765 -28.24 12.01 -18.71
CA LEU A 765 -28.84 10.79 -19.23
C LEU A 765 -29.39 10.93 -20.65
N GLY A 766 -29.46 12.15 -21.20
CA GLY A 766 -29.79 12.41 -22.60
C GLY A 766 -31.06 11.70 -23.08
N ASP A 767 -30.91 10.97 -24.18
CA ASP A 767 -32.01 10.33 -24.91
C ASP A 767 -32.56 9.06 -24.23
N TYR A 768 -31.96 8.61 -23.12
CA TYR A 768 -32.40 7.40 -22.40
C TYR A 768 -33.57 7.68 -21.43
N VAL A 769 -33.90 8.95 -21.18
CA VAL A 769 -35.03 9.35 -20.34
C VAL A 769 -35.93 10.31 -21.12
N PHE A 770 -37.22 9.97 -21.22
CA PHE A 770 -38.18 10.81 -21.90
C PHE A 770 -38.71 11.88 -20.96
N LEU A 771 -38.39 13.14 -21.27
CA LEU A 771 -38.89 14.29 -20.53
C LEU A 771 -40.27 14.71 -21.04
N ASP A 772 -41.11 15.16 -20.11
CA ASP A 772 -42.40 15.75 -20.43
C ASP A 772 -42.23 17.08 -21.17
N GLU A 773 -42.44 17.04 -22.49
CA GLU A 773 -42.35 18.17 -23.42
C GLU A 773 -43.73 18.58 -24.00
N GLY A 774 -44.83 18.08 -23.41
CA GLY A 774 -46.20 18.36 -23.84
C GLY A 774 -47.04 17.12 -24.15
N ASP A 775 -48.36 17.29 -24.16
CA ASP A 775 -49.34 16.18 -24.20
C ASP A 775 -49.17 15.23 -25.40
N GLU A 776 -48.97 15.76 -26.61
CA GLU A 776 -48.85 14.96 -27.84
C GLU A 776 -47.59 14.08 -27.84
N MET A 777 -46.45 14.64 -27.43
CA MET A 777 -45.17 13.91 -27.36
C MET A 777 -45.18 12.87 -26.25
N LEU A 778 -45.84 13.18 -25.13
CA LEU A 778 -45.96 12.27 -24.00
C LEU A 778 -46.85 11.06 -24.34
N GLU A 779 -47.97 11.28 -25.04
CA GLU A 779 -48.84 10.21 -25.53
C GLU A 779 -48.10 9.30 -26.52
N GLU A 780 -47.36 9.87 -27.47
CA GLU A 780 -46.55 9.11 -28.43
C GLU A 780 -45.44 8.30 -27.73
N THR A 781 -44.82 8.86 -26.69
CA THR A 781 -43.80 8.18 -25.89
C THR A 781 -44.37 6.93 -25.20
N PHE A 782 -45.49 7.06 -24.47
CA PHE A 782 -46.12 5.91 -23.82
C PHE A 782 -46.60 4.88 -24.83
N ARG A 783 -47.16 5.32 -25.97
CA ARG A 783 -47.56 4.43 -27.06
C ARG A 783 -46.37 3.59 -27.53
N LYS A 784 -45.24 4.22 -27.88
CA LYS A 784 -44.04 3.51 -28.35
C LYS A 784 -43.48 2.57 -27.28
N LEU A 785 -43.20 3.05 -26.07
CA LEU A 785 -42.61 2.23 -25.01
C LEU A 785 -43.45 1.00 -24.62
N LEU A 786 -44.77 1.07 -24.78
CA LEU A 786 -45.67 -0.02 -24.40
C LEU A 786 -46.08 -0.92 -25.57
N THR A 787 -45.90 -0.48 -26.82
CA THR A 787 -46.36 -1.23 -28.02
C THR A 787 -45.29 -1.55 -29.07
N ASP A 788 -44.11 -0.91 -29.00
CA ASP A 788 -42.97 -1.12 -29.90
C ASP A 788 -41.81 -1.75 -29.11
N ASP A 789 -41.67 -3.08 -29.22
CA ASP A 789 -40.67 -3.84 -28.46
C ASP A 789 -39.23 -3.52 -28.88
N SER A 790 -38.98 -3.20 -30.16
CA SER A 790 -37.65 -2.81 -30.64
C SER A 790 -37.23 -1.48 -30.02
N PHE A 791 -38.11 -0.47 -30.11
CA PHE A 791 -37.83 0.83 -29.49
C PHE A 791 -37.65 0.72 -27.97
N TYR A 792 -38.45 -0.14 -27.32
CA TYR A 792 -38.31 -0.41 -25.90
C TYR A 792 -36.94 -1.03 -25.55
N GLU A 793 -36.51 -2.06 -26.28
CA GLU A 793 -35.25 -2.75 -26.05
C GLU A 793 -34.07 -1.79 -26.23
N ASP A 794 -34.05 -0.98 -27.29
CA ASP A 794 -33.01 0.01 -27.58
C ASP A 794 -32.82 0.99 -26.41
N VAL A 795 -33.91 1.57 -25.91
CA VAL A 795 -33.86 2.52 -24.79
C VAL A 795 -33.46 1.83 -23.48
N ALA A 796 -34.05 0.67 -23.20
CA ALA A 796 -33.79 -0.06 -21.97
C ALA A 796 -32.32 -0.47 -21.85
N MET A 797 -31.75 -0.99 -22.93
CA MET A 797 -30.36 -1.43 -23.01
C MET A 797 -29.39 -0.25 -23.00
N GLY A 798 -29.62 0.77 -23.83
CA GLY A 798 -28.79 1.96 -23.87
C GLY A 798 -28.74 2.69 -22.53
N GLY A 799 -29.89 2.88 -21.89
CA GLY A 799 -29.99 3.51 -20.57
C GLY A 799 -29.31 2.70 -19.46
N MET A 800 -29.48 1.37 -19.48
CA MET A 800 -28.80 0.48 -18.54
C MET A 800 -27.27 0.55 -18.72
N ARG A 801 -26.77 0.40 -19.95
CA ARG A 801 -25.34 0.46 -20.27
C ARG A 801 -24.73 1.78 -19.81
N HIS A 802 -25.41 2.90 -20.11
CA HIS A 802 -24.97 4.24 -19.71
C HIS A 802 -24.87 4.40 -18.19
N VAL A 803 -25.89 3.98 -17.44
CA VAL A 803 -25.88 4.09 -15.97
C VAL A 803 -24.85 3.17 -15.33
N LEU A 804 -24.78 1.90 -15.76
CA LEU A 804 -23.81 0.96 -15.20
C LEU A 804 -22.36 1.36 -15.52
N LYS A 805 -22.12 2.05 -16.64
CA LYS A 805 -20.78 2.53 -17.01
C LYS A 805 -20.38 3.80 -16.26
N TYR A 806 -21.28 4.78 -16.10
CA TYR A 806 -20.89 6.14 -15.66
C TYR A 806 -21.53 6.62 -14.34
N HIS A 807 -22.61 5.98 -13.88
CA HIS A 807 -23.44 6.50 -12.78
C HIS A 807 -23.69 5.46 -11.68
N THR A 808 -22.63 4.80 -11.21
CA THR A 808 -22.67 3.88 -10.06
C THR A 808 -22.00 4.45 -8.81
N TYR A 809 -22.35 3.91 -7.64
CA TYR A 809 -21.73 4.32 -6.38
C TYR A 809 -20.24 3.99 -6.30
N THR A 810 -19.74 3.00 -7.05
CA THR A 810 -18.28 2.79 -7.25
C THR A 810 -17.62 4.07 -7.77
N GLN A 811 -18.16 4.71 -8.82
CA GLN A 811 -17.59 5.95 -9.36
C GLN A 811 -17.72 7.12 -8.39
N ARG A 812 -18.81 7.18 -7.61
CA ARG A 812 -18.99 8.22 -6.58
C ARG A 812 -17.97 8.06 -5.46
N LEU A 813 -17.70 6.83 -5.04
CA LEU A 813 -16.66 6.54 -4.06
C LEU A 813 -15.28 6.88 -4.61
N ALA A 814 -14.96 6.47 -5.84
CA ALA A 814 -13.69 6.80 -6.50
C ALA A 814 -13.45 8.33 -6.57
N GLN A 815 -14.49 9.10 -6.92
CA GLN A 815 -14.44 10.57 -6.92
C GLN A 815 -14.12 11.12 -5.52
N VAL A 816 -14.80 10.62 -4.48
CA VAL A 816 -14.54 11.06 -3.10
C VAL A 816 -13.12 10.71 -2.67
N VAL A 817 -12.70 9.45 -2.86
CA VAL A 817 -11.38 8.93 -2.45
C VAL A 817 -10.24 9.65 -3.17
N GLY A 818 -10.39 9.89 -4.48
CA GLY A 818 -9.43 10.68 -5.26
C GLY A 818 -9.33 12.13 -4.77
N ASN A 819 -10.46 12.78 -4.51
CA ASN A 819 -10.48 14.15 -4.03
C ASN A 819 -9.93 14.35 -2.62
N ILE A 820 -9.98 13.33 -1.75
CA ILE A 820 -9.35 13.37 -0.41
C ILE A 820 -7.85 13.00 -0.45
N GLY A 821 -7.32 12.60 -1.61
CA GLY A 821 -5.92 12.24 -1.82
C GLY A 821 -5.52 10.88 -1.25
N LEU A 822 -6.48 9.98 -1.05
CA LEU A 822 -6.16 8.60 -0.68
C LEU A 822 -5.86 7.79 -1.94
N PRO A 823 -4.75 7.03 -1.97
CA PRO A 823 -4.43 6.20 -3.12
C PRO A 823 -5.39 5.03 -3.21
N TYR A 824 -5.88 4.75 -4.42
CA TYR A 824 -6.71 3.60 -4.71
C TYR A 824 -6.42 3.10 -6.12
N ARG A 825 -6.76 1.84 -6.36
CA ARG A 825 -6.81 1.26 -7.70
C ARG A 825 -8.22 0.79 -8.03
N VAL A 826 -8.52 0.77 -9.31
CA VAL A 826 -9.72 0.14 -9.86
C VAL A 826 -9.23 -1.08 -10.61
N ASP A 827 -9.45 -2.26 -10.05
CA ASP A 827 -9.09 -3.49 -10.75
C ASP A 827 -10.11 -3.73 -11.87
N HIS A 828 -9.56 -3.94 -13.06
CA HIS A 828 -10.30 -4.30 -14.25
C HIS A 828 -10.06 -5.78 -14.51
N PRO A 829 -11.11 -6.62 -14.58
CA PRO A 829 -10.92 -8.04 -14.82
C PRO A 829 -10.18 -8.28 -16.14
N GLU A 830 -9.13 -9.09 -16.11
CA GLU A 830 -8.37 -9.45 -17.31
C GLU A 830 -9.12 -10.55 -18.10
N VAL A 831 -9.34 -10.32 -19.40
CA VAL A 831 -10.16 -11.21 -20.24
C VAL A 831 -9.35 -11.85 -21.36
N ALA A 832 -9.25 -13.17 -21.34
CA ALA A 832 -8.70 -13.94 -22.46
C ALA A 832 -9.78 -14.20 -23.53
N LEU A 833 -9.58 -13.72 -24.74
CA LEU A 833 -10.32 -14.17 -25.91
C LEU A 833 -9.61 -15.41 -26.47
N VAL A 834 -10.29 -16.55 -26.47
CA VAL A 834 -9.72 -17.83 -26.92
C VAL A 834 -10.23 -18.15 -28.31
N ALA A 835 -9.33 -18.39 -29.26
CA ALA A 835 -9.66 -18.73 -30.64
C ALA A 835 -8.93 -20.00 -31.10
N PHE A 836 -9.60 -20.81 -31.94
CA PHE A 836 -8.95 -21.86 -32.72
C PHE A 836 -8.83 -21.42 -34.16
N VAL A 837 -7.63 -21.60 -34.74
CA VAL A 837 -7.31 -21.11 -36.08
C VAL A 837 -6.69 -22.23 -36.91
N ARG A 838 -7.26 -22.46 -38.10
CA ARG A 838 -6.90 -23.52 -39.05
C ARG A 838 -6.50 -22.99 -40.43
N SER A 839 -6.53 -21.66 -40.62
CA SER A 839 -6.12 -20.98 -41.84
C SER A 839 -5.69 -19.55 -41.56
N ALA A 840 -5.03 -18.89 -42.51
CA ALA A 840 -4.69 -17.48 -42.40
C ALA A 840 -5.93 -16.58 -42.29
N ASP A 841 -6.99 -16.87 -43.06
CA ASP A 841 -8.24 -16.10 -43.03
C ASP A 841 -8.92 -16.17 -41.64
N GLU A 842 -8.88 -17.33 -40.98
CA GLU A 842 -9.39 -17.47 -39.61
C GLU A 842 -8.56 -16.68 -38.58
N MET A 843 -7.23 -16.60 -38.78
CA MET A 843 -6.35 -15.79 -37.95
C MET A 843 -6.72 -14.31 -38.06
N ASP A 844 -6.84 -13.80 -39.29
CA ASP A 844 -7.16 -12.40 -39.54
C ASP A 844 -8.52 -12.03 -38.93
N ARG A 845 -9.53 -12.89 -39.07
CA ARG A 845 -10.86 -12.69 -38.45
C ARG A 845 -10.80 -12.67 -36.92
N ALA A 846 -10.02 -13.56 -36.31
CA ALA A 846 -9.88 -13.59 -34.85
C ALA A 846 -9.19 -12.33 -34.31
N VAL A 847 -8.13 -11.89 -34.99
CA VAL A 847 -7.41 -10.65 -34.65
C VAL A 847 -8.27 -9.41 -34.89
N GLU A 848 -9.03 -9.34 -35.98
CA GLU A 848 -9.99 -8.26 -36.24
C GLU A 848 -11.05 -8.20 -35.14
N THR A 849 -11.63 -9.34 -34.77
CA THR A 849 -12.62 -9.44 -33.68
C THR A 849 -12.04 -8.95 -32.36
N PHE A 850 -10.84 -9.42 -32.00
CA PHE A 850 -10.13 -9.00 -30.80
C PHE A 850 -9.89 -7.49 -30.78
N ARG A 851 -9.32 -6.93 -31.85
CA ARG A 851 -9.03 -5.50 -31.96
C ARG A 851 -10.28 -4.63 -31.94
N ALA A 852 -11.40 -5.13 -32.47
CA ALA A 852 -12.67 -4.41 -32.50
C ALA A 852 -13.38 -4.31 -31.13
N GLN A 853 -12.99 -5.09 -30.12
CA GLN A 853 -13.62 -5.01 -28.79
C GLN A 853 -13.31 -3.68 -28.07
N ASP A 854 -14.29 -3.13 -27.36
CA ASP A 854 -14.18 -1.83 -26.67
C ASP A 854 -13.50 -1.93 -25.30
N TYR A 855 -13.37 -3.15 -24.79
CA TYR A 855 -12.77 -3.42 -23.49
C TYR A 855 -11.24 -3.44 -23.61
N GLU A 856 -10.55 -2.72 -22.72
CA GLU A 856 -9.10 -2.49 -22.80
C GLU A 856 -8.29 -3.66 -22.25
N HIS A 857 -8.74 -4.25 -21.14
CA HIS A 857 -8.06 -5.32 -20.40
C HIS A 857 -8.34 -6.71 -21.00
N LYS A 858 -7.90 -6.88 -22.24
CA LYS A 858 -8.16 -8.08 -23.04
C LYS A 858 -6.86 -8.58 -23.66
N HIS A 859 -6.81 -9.89 -23.85
CA HIS A 859 -5.68 -10.55 -24.50
C HIS A 859 -6.19 -11.68 -25.40
N LEU A 860 -5.60 -11.86 -26.58
CA LEU A 860 -5.98 -12.92 -27.50
C LEU A 860 -5.08 -14.15 -27.32
N VAL A 861 -5.69 -15.29 -27.03
CA VAL A 861 -5.02 -16.60 -26.92
C VAL A 861 -5.44 -17.45 -28.11
N VAL A 862 -4.51 -17.68 -29.04
CA VAL A 862 -4.78 -18.43 -30.28
C VAL A 862 -4.18 -19.82 -30.21
N PHE A 863 -5.03 -20.84 -30.41
CA PHE A 863 -4.62 -22.22 -30.57
C PHE A 863 -4.56 -22.59 -32.06
N LEU A 864 -3.36 -22.71 -32.60
CA LEU A 864 -3.07 -22.97 -34.01
C LEU A 864 -3.03 -24.46 -34.33
N ASP A 865 -3.72 -24.84 -35.40
CA ASP A 865 -3.59 -26.14 -36.04
C ASP A 865 -2.46 -26.15 -37.09
N LYS A 866 -2.10 -27.33 -37.60
CA LYS A 866 -1.06 -27.46 -38.65
C LYS A 866 -1.67 -27.24 -40.04
N PHE A 867 -1.34 -26.12 -40.66
CA PHE A 867 -1.67 -25.79 -42.06
C PHE A 867 -0.51 -25.06 -42.76
N GLU A 868 -0.57 -24.86 -44.07
CA GLU A 868 0.49 -24.15 -44.80
C GLU A 868 0.60 -22.68 -44.33
N GLY A 869 1.81 -22.24 -43.95
CA GLY A 869 2.04 -20.88 -43.42
C GLY A 869 1.79 -20.69 -41.92
N HIS A 870 1.40 -21.73 -41.16
CA HIS A 870 1.13 -21.60 -39.72
C HIS A 870 2.32 -21.09 -38.89
N LEU A 871 3.56 -21.40 -39.28
CA LEU A 871 4.76 -20.92 -38.59
C LEU A 871 4.98 -19.42 -38.80
N ASP A 872 4.70 -18.92 -40.00
CA ASP A 872 4.82 -17.48 -40.30
C ASP A 872 3.81 -16.68 -39.46
N LEU A 873 2.60 -17.21 -39.27
CA LEU A 873 1.58 -16.60 -38.41
C LEU A 873 1.94 -16.67 -36.93
N TYR A 874 2.52 -17.79 -36.47
CA TYR A 874 3.03 -17.94 -35.10
C TYR A 874 4.07 -16.87 -34.80
N GLU A 875 5.05 -16.65 -35.70
CA GLU A 875 6.08 -15.63 -35.52
C GLU A 875 5.53 -14.19 -35.64
N ALA A 876 4.59 -13.96 -36.58
CA ALA A 876 4.08 -12.61 -36.86
C ALA A 876 3.15 -12.06 -35.76
N TYR A 877 2.38 -12.94 -35.11
CA TYR A 877 1.31 -12.52 -34.18
C TYR A 877 1.61 -12.80 -32.71
N ASN A 878 2.74 -13.39 -32.35
CA ASN A 878 3.11 -13.57 -30.95
C ASN A 878 3.66 -12.24 -30.36
N THR A 879 2.75 -11.37 -29.94
CA THR A 879 3.00 -10.01 -29.44
C THR A 879 2.67 -9.88 -27.95
N GLU A 880 2.74 -8.68 -27.39
CA GLU A 880 2.38 -8.41 -25.99
C GLU A 880 0.90 -8.76 -25.68
N ASP A 881 -0.01 -8.42 -26.60
CA ASP A 881 -1.46 -8.63 -26.40
C ASP A 881 -2.02 -9.91 -27.06
N ILE A 882 -1.16 -10.71 -27.69
CA ILE A 882 -1.54 -11.91 -28.43
C ILE A 882 -0.53 -13.03 -28.18
N SER A 883 -0.99 -14.13 -27.58
CA SER A 883 -0.19 -15.34 -27.42
C SER A 883 -0.67 -16.43 -28.36
N THR A 884 0.27 -17.06 -29.05
CA THR A 884 -0.02 -18.17 -29.96
C THR A 884 0.52 -19.49 -29.41
N PHE A 885 -0.30 -20.54 -29.48
CA PHE A 885 0.04 -21.88 -29.01
C PHE A 885 -0.25 -22.90 -30.10
N MET A 886 0.75 -23.71 -30.40
CA MET A 886 0.58 -24.81 -31.34
C MET A 886 -0.13 -25.99 -30.65
N LEU A 887 -1.30 -26.40 -31.17
CA LEU A 887 -2.12 -27.48 -30.59
C LEU A 887 -1.33 -28.77 -30.33
N SER A 888 -0.39 -29.10 -31.22
CA SER A 888 0.42 -30.33 -31.09
C SER A 888 1.41 -30.33 -29.93
N TYR A 889 1.68 -29.19 -29.29
CA TYR A 889 2.61 -29.07 -28.17
C TYR A 889 1.92 -28.89 -26.82
N LEU A 890 0.58 -28.87 -26.77
CA LEU A 890 -0.15 -28.61 -25.54
C LEU A 890 -0.09 -29.75 -24.51
N THR A 891 0.39 -30.94 -24.89
CA THR A 891 0.54 -32.09 -23.98
C THR A 891 1.49 -31.84 -22.81
N GLN A 892 2.21 -30.72 -22.80
CA GLN A 892 3.06 -30.29 -21.69
C GLN A 892 2.29 -29.60 -20.55
N TYR A 893 1.04 -29.20 -20.78
CA TYR A 893 0.15 -28.57 -19.79
C TYR A 893 -0.86 -29.59 -19.28
N ASN A 894 -1.24 -29.51 -18.00
CA ASN A 894 -2.25 -30.42 -17.45
C ASN A 894 -3.67 -29.89 -17.68
N ALA A 895 -3.87 -28.58 -17.48
CA ALA A 895 -5.18 -27.93 -17.55
C ALA A 895 -5.12 -26.63 -18.36
N LEU A 896 -6.25 -26.22 -18.92
CA LEU A 896 -6.34 -24.96 -19.66
C LEU A 896 -6.08 -23.74 -18.75
N SER A 897 -6.41 -23.83 -17.46
CA SER A 897 -6.17 -22.78 -16.47
C SER A 897 -4.68 -22.48 -16.24
N GLU A 898 -3.77 -23.41 -16.56
CA GLU A 898 -2.32 -23.14 -16.53
C GLU A 898 -1.88 -22.23 -17.67
N ILE A 899 -2.56 -22.30 -18.83
CA ILE A 899 -2.29 -21.43 -19.99
C ILE A 899 -2.95 -20.06 -19.77
N LEU A 900 -4.11 -20.05 -19.11
CA LEU A 900 -4.89 -18.85 -18.82
C LEU A 900 -4.59 -18.28 -17.43
N GLU A 901 -3.44 -18.62 -16.84
CA GLU A 901 -3.01 -18.07 -15.56
C GLU A 901 -2.87 -16.54 -15.70
N GLY A 902 -3.48 -15.79 -14.76
CA GLY A 902 -3.52 -14.32 -14.80
C GLY A 902 -4.78 -13.72 -15.41
N PHE A 903 -5.65 -14.51 -16.05
CA PHE A 903 -6.95 -14.04 -16.56
C PHE A 903 -8.10 -14.37 -15.60
N ASP A 904 -8.95 -13.39 -15.31
CA ASP A 904 -10.15 -13.56 -14.50
C ASP A 904 -11.28 -14.26 -15.27
N TRP A 905 -11.35 -13.99 -16.58
CA TRP A 905 -12.40 -14.46 -17.46
C TRP A 905 -11.83 -14.91 -18.81
N MET A 906 -12.53 -15.85 -19.44
CA MET A 906 -12.26 -16.28 -20.81
C MET A 906 -13.53 -16.31 -21.65
N ALA A 907 -13.44 -15.80 -22.88
CA ALA A 907 -14.49 -15.85 -23.88
C ALA A 907 -14.01 -16.69 -25.06
N PHE A 908 -14.79 -17.68 -25.48
CA PHE A 908 -14.46 -18.45 -26.68
C PHE A 908 -15.03 -17.74 -27.91
N ILE A 909 -14.15 -17.34 -28.83
CA ILE A 909 -14.54 -16.69 -30.08
C ILE A 909 -14.38 -17.62 -31.28
N ARG A 910 -15.42 -17.70 -32.10
CA ARG A 910 -15.42 -18.46 -33.36
C ARG A 910 -15.23 -17.52 -34.55
N PRO A 911 -14.23 -17.74 -35.42
CA PRO A 911 -14.05 -16.95 -36.65
C PRO A 911 -15.25 -16.97 -37.63
N SER A 912 -16.19 -17.92 -37.47
CA SER A 912 -17.42 -18.02 -38.26
C SER A 912 -18.54 -17.11 -37.78
N ASP A 913 -18.48 -16.66 -36.52
CA ASP A 913 -19.53 -15.89 -35.87
C ASP A 913 -19.17 -14.40 -35.87
N TYR A 914 -20.14 -13.56 -35.54
CA TYR A 914 -19.92 -12.12 -35.39
C TYR A 914 -20.02 -11.73 -33.92
N TYR A 915 -19.05 -10.93 -33.47
CA TYR A 915 -18.95 -10.37 -32.13
C TYR A 915 -18.88 -8.84 -32.26
N GLY A 916 -19.86 -8.17 -31.68
CA GLY A 916 -19.94 -6.71 -31.69
C GLY A 916 -18.86 -6.07 -30.81
N PRO A 917 -18.59 -4.77 -31.00
CA PRO A 917 -17.53 -4.07 -30.27
C PRO A 917 -17.73 -4.10 -28.75
N ALA A 918 -18.98 -4.04 -28.28
CA ALA A 918 -19.30 -4.06 -26.86
C ALA A 918 -19.44 -5.47 -26.25
N TYR A 919 -19.19 -6.56 -27.01
CA TYR A 919 -19.44 -7.95 -26.57
C TYR A 919 -18.79 -8.28 -25.23
N VAL A 920 -17.48 -8.03 -25.08
CA VAL A 920 -16.78 -8.25 -23.81
C VAL A 920 -17.25 -7.25 -22.74
N SER A 921 -17.40 -5.97 -23.10
CA SER A 921 -17.76 -4.93 -22.14
C SER A 921 -19.15 -5.13 -21.50
N ASP A 922 -20.14 -5.62 -22.26
CA ASP A 922 -21.48 -5.90 -21.75
C ASP A 922 -21.44 -7.04 -20.71
N TYR A 923 -20.61 -8.07 -20.93
CA TYR A 923 -20.38 -9.08 -19.90
C TYR A 923 -19.66 -8.53 -18.68
N MET A 924 -18.65 -7.65 -18.87
CA MET A 924 -17.96 -7.01 -17.75
C MET A 924 -18.90 -6.12 -16.92
N LEU A 925 -19.93 -5.52 -17.54
CA LEU A 925 -21.00 -4.87 -16.78
C LEU A 925 -21.85 -5.90 -16.03
N ALA A 926 -22.12 -7.05 -16.63
CA ALA A 926 -22.91 -8.11 -16.02
C ALA A 926 -22.25 -8.76 -14.79
N THR A 927 -20.92 -8.90 -14.76
CA THR A 927 -20.19 -9.39 -13.57
C THR A 927 -20.44 -8.54 -12.32
N ARG A 928 -20.81 -7.26 -12.49
CA ARG A 928 -21.07 -6.34 -11.37
C ARG A 928 -22.39 -6.61 -10.65
N TYR A 929 -23.34 -7.28 -11.30
CA TYR A 929 -24.67 -7.56 -10.72
C TYR A 929 -25.05 -9.04 -10.69
N ALA A 930 -24.45 -9.90 -11.50
CA ALA A 930 -24.74 -11.32 -11.54
C ALA A 930 -23.73 -12.13 -10.71
N ASP A 931 -24.23 -12.97 -9.81
CA ASP A 931 -23.41 -13.88 -9.01
C ASP A 931 -23.30 -15.23 -9.75
N SER A 932 -22.38 -15.29 -10.71
CA SER A 932 -22.24 -16.40 -11.66
C SER A 932 -20.79 -16.57 -12.10
N ASN A 933 -20.41 -17.82 -12.42
CA ASN A 933 -19.08 -18.14 -12.97
C ASN A 933 -19.10 -18.30 -14.51
N ILE A 934 -20.30 -18.32 -15.11
CA ILE A 934 -20.53 -18.46 -16.56
C ILE A 934 -21.63 -17.50 -16.96
N LEU A 935 -21.30 -16.47 -17.74
CA LEU A 935 -22.27 -15.57 -18.34
C LEU A 935 -22.47 -15.97 -19.80
N THR A 936 -23.72 -16.07 -20.25
CA THR A 936 -24.09 -16.53 -21.59
C THR A 936 -25.11 -15.59 -22.24
N LYS A 937 -25.36 -15.76 -23.54
CA LYS A 937 -26.49 -15.15 -24.25
C LYS A 937 -27.46 -16.26 -24.66
N GLU A 938 -28.40 -16.61 -23.79
CA GLU A 938 -29.36 -17.69 -24.07
C GLU A 938 -30.34 -17.30 -25.18
N ASP A 939 -30.79 -16.05 -25.18
CA ASP A 939 -31.38 -15.39 -26.35
C ASP A 939 -30.25 -14.79 -27.20
N TYR A 940 -30.33 -14.87 -28.52
CA TYR A 940 -29.24 -14.45 -29.43
C TYR A 940 -29.72 -14.32 -30.88
N PHE A 941 -28.88 -13.78 -31.75
CA PHE A 941 -29.18 -13.69 -33.18
C PHE A 941 -28.43 -14.74 -34.01
N VAL A 942 -29.01 -15.13 -35.14
CA VAL A 942 -28.43 -16.06 -36.11
C VAL A 942 -28.49 -15.44 -37.51
N TRP A 943 -27.41 -15.59 -38.26
CA TRP A 943 -27.33 -15.20 -39.67
C TRP A 943 -27.48 -16.43 -40.58
N LYS A 944 -28.54 -16.46 -41.38
CA LYS A 944 -28.79 -17.48 -42.41
C LYS A 944 -29.26 -16.81 -43.71
N ASP A 945 -30.58 -16.74 -43.91
CA ASP A 945 -31.24 -16.06 -45.03
C ASP A 945 -31.65 -14.61 -44.68
N GLY A 946 -31.01 -14.06 -43.64
CA GLY A 946 -31.37 -12.83 -42.94
C GLY A 946 -31.00 -12.93 -41.46
N LEU A 947 -31.22 -11.84 -40.73
CA LEU A 947 -31.03 -11.77 -39.29
C LEU A 947 -32.28 -12.32 -38.57
N GLU A 948 -32.11 -13.34 -37.74
CA GLU A 948 -33.18 -13.97 -36.96
C GLU A 948 -32.84 -13.98 -35.47
N LYS A 949 -33.76 -13.50 -34.61
CA LYS A 949 -33.63 -13.57 -33.14
C LYS A 949 -34.16 -14.91 -32.65
N ILE A 950 -33.34 -15.65 -31.91
CA ILE A 950 -33.74 -16.84 -31.15
C ILE A 950 -34.13 -16.36 -29.75
N ASP A 951 -35.42 -16.45 -29.44
CA ASP A 951 -36.02 -16.02 -28.19
C ASP A 951 -36.53 -17.22 -27.39
N SER A 952 -35.92 -17.43 -26.24
CA SER A 952 -36.23 -18.49 -25.27
C SER A 952 -36.74 -17.94 -23.94
N ASP A 953 -37.03 -16.62 -23.86
CA ASP A 953 -37.27 -15.88 -22.61
C ASP A 953 -36.12 -16.04 -21.58
N GLY A 954 -34.90 -16.17 -22.07
CA GLY A 954 -33.68 -16.35 -21.27
C GLY A 954 -33.07 -15.03 -20.78
N THR A 955 -33.37 -13.91 -21.44
CA THR A 955 -32.76 -12.60 -21.19
C THR A 955 -32.87 -12.15 -19.73
N TYR A 956 -31.71 -11.92 -19.11
CA TYR A 956 -31.55 -11.52 -17.70
C TYR A 956 -32.10 -12.50 -16.66
N ARG A 957 -31.95 -13.81 -16.93
CA ARG A 957 -32.32 -14.89 -16.02
C ARG A 957 -31.13 -15.80 -15.72
N TYR A 958 -31.17 -16.44 -14.55
CA TYR A 958 -30.32 -17.60 -14.31
C TYR A 958 -30.87 -18.78 -15.11
N VAL A 959 -29.98 -19.46 -15.84
CA VAL A 959 -30.32 -20.55 -16.76
C VAL A 959 -29.54 -21.81 -16.37
N PHE A 960 -29.88 -22.95 -16.97
CA PHE A 960 -29.25 -24.25 -16.68
C PHE A 960 -28.35 -24.74 -17.81
N ASP A 961 -28.10 -23.89 -18.81
CA ASP A 961 -27.28 -24.23 -19.96
C ASP A 961 -26.56 -22.99 -20.49
N ALA A 962 -25.47 -23.21 -21.20
CA ALA A 962 -24.69 -22.21 -21.90
C ALA A 962 -24.06 -22.85 -23.14
N THR A 963 -23.53 -22.02 -24.03
CA THR A 963 -22.80 -22.48 -25.22
C THR A 963 -21.50 -21.68 -25.33
N PRO A 964 -20.33 -22.34 -25.52
CA PRO A 964 -19.03 -21.68 -25.48
C PRO A 964 -18.94 -20.39 -26.30
N SER A 965 -19.35 -20.40 -27.57
CA SER A 965 -19.16 -19.28 -28.51
C SER A 965 -19.93 -18.01 -28.15
N ARG A 966 -20.92 -18.11 -27.27
CA ARG A 966 -21.77 -17.01 -26.79
C ARG A 966 -21.71 -16.87 -25.27
N SER A 967 -20.60 -17.29 -24.68
CA SER A 967 -20.38 -17.24 -23.24
C SER A 967 -19.00 -16.70 -22.90
N ILE A 968 -18.93 -16.08 -21.72
CA ILE A 968 -17.69 -15.82 -21.00
C ILE A 968 -17.75 -16.57 -19.66
N MET A 969 -16.63 -17.15 -19.25
CA MET A 969 -16.57 -17.96 -18.02
C MET A 969 -15.24 -17.77 -17.32
N LYS A 970 -15.20 -18.01 -16.01
CA LYS A 970 -13.91 -18.06 -15.30
C LYS A 970 -13.10 -19.27 -15.79
N PRO A 971 -11.78 -19.16 -16.04
CA PRO A 971 -10.97 -20.30 -16.47
C PRO A 971 -11.09 -21.53 -15.54
N ASP A 972 -11.21 -21.29 -14.23
CA ASP A 972 -11.36 -22.31 -13.20
C ASP A 972 -12.60 -23.20 -13.33
N VAL A 973 -13.62 -22.78 -14.09
CA VAL A 973 -14.79 -23.60 -14.40
C VAL A 973 -14.38 -24.90 -15.10
N LEU A 974 -13.30 -24.87 -15.89
CA LEU A 974 -12.79 -26.01 -16.65
C LEU A 974 -11.63 -26.74 -15.96
N ARG A 975 -11.30 -26.42 -14.70
CA ARG A 975 -10.11 -26.94 -13.99
C ARG A 975 -10.04 -28.47 -13.84
N PHE A 976 -11.18 -29.15 -13.96
CA PHE A 976 -11.26 -30.61 -13.85
C PHE A 976 -11.12 -31.33 -15.19
N TYR A 977 -11.08 -30.60 -16.30
CA TYR A 977 -10.78 -31.13 -17.61
C TYR A 977 -9.27 -31.04 -17.85
N SER A 978 -8.70 -32.06 -18.51
CA SER A 978 -7.37 -31.89 -19.08
C SER A 978 -7.38 -30.78 -20.13
N VAL A 979 -6.22 -30.21 -20.45
CA VAL A 979 -6.11 -29.15 -21.46
C VAL A 979 -6.76 -29.56 -22.79
N LEU A 980 -6.60 -30.81 -23.24
CA LEU A 980 -7.19 -31.28 -24.50
C LEU A 980 -8.71 -31.44 -24.39
N GLU A 981 -9.22 -31.99 -23.29
CA GLU A 981 -10.67 -32.13 -23.07
C GLU A 981 -11.35 -30.76 -22.97
N ALA A 982 -10.75 -29.80 -22.27
CA ALA A 982 -11.25 -28.43 -22.16
C ALA A 982 -11.36 -27.78 -23.55
N LEU A 983 -10.29 -27.89 -24.36
CA LEU A 983 -10.30 -27.34 -25.72
C LEU A 983 -11.31 -28.05 -26.63
N ASP A 984 -11.54 -29.35 -26.45
CA ASP A 984 -12.56 -30.08 -27.20
C ASP A 984 -13.98 -29.64 -26.83
N VAL A 985 -14.26 -29.39 -25.54
CA VAL A 985 -15.54 -28.79 -25.09
C VAL A 985 -15.78 -27.44 -25.78
N LEU A 986 -14.77 -26.58 -25.85
CA LEU A 986 -14.90 -25.28 -26.54
C LEU A 986 -15.12 -25.45 -28.05
N LYS A 987 -14.36 -26.33 -28.72
CA LYS A 987 -14.47 -26.56 -30.17
C LYS A 987 -15.80 -27.13 -30.62
N GLN A 988 -16.37 -28.05 -29.82
CA GLN A 988 -17.66 -28.66 -30.11
C GLN A 988 -18.77 -27.61 -30.10
N ASP A 989 -18.63 -26.62 -29.22
CA ASP A 989 -19.57 -25.49 -29.12
C ASP A 989 -21.01 -25.97 -28.86
N GLU A 990 -21.13 -26.97 -27.97
CA GLU A 990 -22.37 -27.64 -27.57
C GLU A 990 -22.83 -27.16 -26.18
N THR A 991 -23.80 -27.87 -25.60
CA THR A 991 -24.38 -27.61 -24.27
C THR A 991 -23.32 -27.70 -23.16
N LEU A 992 -23.35 -26.74 -22.23
CA LEU A 992 -22.53 -26.70 -21.02
C LEU A 992 -23.31 -27.09 -19.77
N LYS A 993 -24.46 -27.75 -19.95
CA LYS A 993 -25.35 -28.17 -18.85
C LYS A 993 -24.67 -29.04 -17.80
N GLU A 994 -23.64 -29.80 -18.16
CA GLU A 994 -22.87 -30.61 -17.20
C GLU A 994 -22.17 -29.73 -16.16
N LEU A 995 -21.71 -28.53 -16.53
CA LEU A 995 -21.10 -27.57 -15.59
C LEU A 995 -22.14 -27.03 -14.61
N ALA A 996 -23.36 -26.76 -15.08
CA ALA A 996 -24.47 -26.39 -14.19
C ALA A 996 -24.80 -27.53 -13.20
N GLN A 997 -24.74 -28.78 -13.66
CA GLN A 997 -24.96 -29.96 -12.81
C GLN A 997 -23.85 -30.18 -11.79
N SER A 998 -22.61 -29.75 -12.08
CA SER A 998 -21.50 -29.76 -11.12
C SER A 998 -21.55 -28.61 -10.11
N GLY A 999 -22.57 -27.74 -10.18
CA GLY A 999 -22.81 -26.66 -9.22
C GLY A 999 -22.45 -25.26 -9.72
N GLU A 1000 -22.01 -25.13 -10.98
CA GLU A 1000 -21.71 -23.81 -11.55
C GLU A 1000 -23.01 -23.04 -11.81
N ARG A 1001 -23.02 -21.75 -11.45
CA ARG A 1001 -24.16 -20.87 -11.74
C ARG A 1001 -23.97 -20.23 -13.10
N ILE A 1002 -25.02 -20.30 -13.92
CA ILE A 1002 -25.05 -19.70 -15.25
C ILE A 1002 -26.09 -18.56 -15.28
N PHE A 1003 -25.68 -17.40 -15.79
CA PHE A 1003 -26.57 -16.25 -15.98
C PHE A 1003 -26.60 -15.81 -17.44
N SER A 1004 -27.80 -15.62 -17.98
CA SER A 1004 -27.99 -15.12 -19.34
C SER A 1004 -28.16 -13.60 -19.36
N THR A 1005 -27.38 -12.91 -20.19
CA THR A 1005 -27.47 -11.47 -20.43
C THR A 1005 -28.46 -11.15 -21.56
N ASP A 1006 -28.34 -9.95 -22.16
CA ASP A 1006 -29.07 -9.53 -23.36
C ASP A 1006 -28.66 -10.31 -24.62
N PRO A 1007 -29.46 -10.30 -25.70
CA PRO A 1007 -29.18 -11.04 -26.93
C PRO A 1007 -28.23 -10.35 -27.93
N TYR A 1008 -27.78 -9.13 -27.66
CA TYR A 1008 -27.05 -8.28 -28.61
C TYR A 1008 -25.54 -8.58 -28.60
N GLN A 1009 -24.78 -7.89 -29.47
CA GLN A 1009 -23.33 -8.08 -29.65
C GLN A 1009 -22.88 -9.47 -30.12
N TYR A 1010 -23.78 -10.40 -30.43
CA TYR A 1010 -23.42 -11.71 -30.91
C TYR A 1010 -24.41 -12.20 -31.98
N VAL A 1011 -23.86 -12.65 -33.11
CA VAL A 1011 -24.62 -13.28 -34.19
C VAL A 1011 -23.94 -14.57 -34.61
N LYS A 1012 -24.60 -15.69 -34.37
CA LYS A 1012 -24.12 -17.01 -34.80
C LYS A 1012 -24.07 -17.07 -36.33
N ALA A 1013 -22.97 -17.58 -36.88
CA ALA A 1013 -22.69 -17.60 -38.31
C ALA A 1013 -22.68 -16.22 -39.00
N GLY A 1014 -22.50 -15.14 -38.23
CA GLY A 1014 -22.59 -13.76 -38.71
C GLY A 1014 -21.32 -13.17 -39.32
N SER A 1015 -20.23 -13.92 -39.46
CA SER A 1015 -18.93 -13.37 -39.92
C SER A 1015 -18.98 -12.66 -41.29
N ASP A 1016 -19.82 -13.14 -42.21
CA ASP A 1016 -20.00 -12.55 -43.54
C ASP A 1016 -21.24 -11.63 -43.64
N MET A 1017 -21.84 -11.26 -42.50
CA MET A 1017 -23.02 -10.38 -42.45
C MET A 1017 -22.68 -8.95 -42.92
N PRO A 1018 -23.56 -8.28 -43.72
CA PRO A 1018 -23.33 -6.90 -44.13
C PRO A 1018 -23.22 -5.94 -42.92
N LYS A 1019 -22.25 -5.03 -42.96
CA LYS A 1019 -22.02 -4.04 -41.87
C LYS A 1019 -23.26 -3.21 -41.51
N ALA A 1020 -24.14 -2.92 -42.47
CA ALA A 1020 -25.38 -2.18 -42.21
C ALA A 1020 -26.35 -2.98 -41.33
N VAL A 1021 -26.41 -4.31 -41.50
CA VAL A 1021 -27.24 -5.21 -40.66
C VAL A 1021 -26.59 -5.40 -39.30
N ALA A 1022 -25.26 -5.40 -39.22
CA ALA A 1022 -24.53 -5.49 -37.95
C ALA A 1022 -24.91 -4.36 -36.98
N GLN A 1023 -25.29 -3.18 -37.48
CA GLN A 1023 -25.72 -2.07 -36.62
C GLN A 1023 -27.01 -2.39 -35.84
N GLU A 1024 -27.90 -3.22 -36.38
CA GLU A 1024 -29.15 -3.63 -35.71
C GLU A 1024 -28.91 -4.47 -34.45
N VAL A 1025 -27.74 -5.10 -34.33
CA VAL A 1025 -27.35 -5.94 -33.18
C VAL A 1025 -26.28 -5.32 -32.29
N GLN A 1026 -25.78 -4.13 -32.64
CA GLN A 1026 -24.77 -3.40 -31.86
C GLN A 1026 -25.38 -2.45 -30.81
N LEU A 1027 -26.63 -2.02 -30.99
CA LEU A 1027 -27.32 -1.03 -30.14
C LEU A 1027 -26.53 0.26 -29.90
#